data_AF-A0A7W0K2S5-F1
#
_entry.id   AF-A0A7W0K2S5-F1
#
_cell.length_a   1.000
_cell.length_b   1.000
_cell.length_c   1.000
_cell.angle_alpha   90.00
_cell.angle_beta   90.00
_cell.angle_gamma   90.00
#
_symmetry.space_group_name_H-M   'P 1'
#
loop_
_entity.id
_entity.type
_entity.pdbx_description
1 polymer ?
#
loop_
_entity_poly.entity_id
_entity_poly.type
_entity_poly.pdbx_seq_one_letter_code
_entity_poly.pdbx_strand_id
1 'polypeptide(L)'
;RKNIDTGMGLERVAYVLQGVDNMYEIDVMFPVIEKAEDLTARPYGVNHDDDVRFRIVADHIRSSMMLIGDGVTPGNEGRGYVLRRLLRRAVRSMRLLGYEDRALPELLPVSRDKMGETYADLHRGWARISQVAYAEEDAFRQTLRAGTQIFDLATDEVKRLGGDTVSGERAFALHDTYGFPIDLTLEMAAEQGLVVDEVGFRRLMTEQRTRAKADALAKKGQHLDARAYREVADSLGKPVEFTGYDEVESDGAVVGLITATGAVRQVIEGSTFELVLDRTPFYAEGGGQLADQGVIELDNGARVEVLDVQSPTTGLIAHHARLLSGEVTVGLQAQARVDVERRKSISRAHTATHMVHKAFREALGDTATQAGSENAPGRFRFDFSATGAVPGSMLADVEARVNDLVLADLGVQAELMTQEEARDAGAMALFGEKYGDRVRVISVGDWARELCGGTHAGRSGQLGVIKLLGESSIGSGIRRVEALVGADAYQFLAREHVLVAQLTEVLKVRPEELPERVNDLLKRLRAAEKEIDRVRMLSLLSRAGELATTAREVYGVQYVGHFADGASGADVRKLALDVRSRMPSDRPAVVSVIGATDGKPSVVIAVNDAARQAGLSAGSLVKVAATALGGSGGGKDDVAQGGGTRSDQAPAALAQVERAIGAALASRASR
;
A
#
# COMPACT_ATOMS: atom_id res chain seq x y z
N ARG A 1 34.03 -11.85 -33.75
CA ARG A 1 34.02 -10.98 -34.96
C ARG A 1 34.67 -9.65 -34.59
N LYS A 2 35.42 -9.00 -35.49
CA LYS A 2 35.88 -7.61 -35.30
C LYS A 2 34.83 -6.69 -35.93
N ASN A 3 34.33 -5.73 -35.17
CA ASN A 3 33.34 -4.73 -35.63
C ASN A 3 33.94 -3.33 -35.48
N ILE A 4 33.49 -2.38 -36.30
CA ILE A 4 33.79 -0.95 -36.14
C ILE A 4 32.57 -0.32 -35.46
N ASP A 5 32.80 0.37 -34.34
CA ASP A 5 31.79 1.08 -33.56
C ASP A 5 32.09 2.58 -33.61
N THR A 6 31.18 3.37 -34.20
CA THR A 6 31.33 4.82 -34.35
C THR A 6 30.15 5.53 -33.71
N GLY A 7 30.41 6.57 -32.92
CA GLY A 7 29.40 7.46 -32.37
C GLY A 7 29.80 8.92 -32.57
N MET A 8 28.89 9.74 -33.10
CA MET A 8 29.01 11.19 -33.20
C MET A 8 27.83 11.82 -32.49
N GLY A 9 28.09 12.58 -31.42
CA GLY A 9 27.02 13.21 -30.63
C GLY A 9 26.37 14.35 -31.40
N LEU A 10 25.13 14.16 -31.84
CA LEU A 10 24.41 15.13 -32.67
C LEU A 10 24.28 16.49 -31.98
N GLU A 11 23.92 16.52 -30.70
CA GLU A 11 23.79 17.75 -29.92
C GLU A 11 25.12 18.51 -29.78
N ARG A 12 26.24 17.79 -29.77
CA ARG A 12 27.58 18.40 -29.72
C ARG A 12 27.94 19.08 -31.03
N VAL A 13 27.55 18.49 -32.14
CA VAL A 13 27.70 19.11 -33.47
C VAL A 13 26.75 20.30 -33.60
N ALA A 14 25.51 20.16 -33.11
CA ALA A 14 24.49 21.19 -33.17
C ALA A 14 24.92 22.47 -32.44
N TYR A 15 25.42 22.40 -31.19
CA TYR A 15 25.79 23.63 -30.47
C TYR A 15 26.95 24.37 -31.16
N VAL A 16 27.91 23.62 -31.75
CA VAL A 16 29.02 24.22 -32.51
C VAL A 16 28.51 24.91 -33.77
N LEU A 17 27.58 24.28 -34.51
CA LEU A 17 27.00 24.86 -35.73
C LEU A 17 26.05 26.03 -35.45
N GLN A 18 25.32 25.99 -34.34
CA GLN A 18 24.40 27.05 -33.93
C GLN A 18 25.12 28.22 -33.25
N GLY A 19 26.38 28.05 -32.85
CA GLY A 19 27.19 29.10 -32.23
C GLY A 19 26.75 29.47 -30.83
N VAL A 20 26.19 28.51 -30.07
CA VAL A 20 25.74 28.69 -28.67
C VAL A 20 26.78 28.14 -27.69
N ASP A 21 26.73 28.56 -26.42
CA ASP A 21 27.80 28.32 -25.47
C ASP A 21 27.83 26.88 -24.93
N ASN A 22 26.68 26.18 -24.97
CA ASN A 22 26.58 24.80 -24.51
C ASN A 22 25.41 24.04 -25.15
N MET A 23 25.37 22.72 -24.92
CA MET A 23 24.39 21.82 -25.53
C MET A 23 22.94 22.00 -25.05
N TYR A 24 22.69 22.80 -24.01
CA TYR A 24 21.32 23.06 -23.52
C TYR A 24 20.69 24.29 -24.21
N GLU A 25 21.51 25.11 -24.86
CA GLU A 25 21.09 26.32 -25.58
C GLU A 25 20.77 26.07 -27.05
N ILE A 26 20.82 24.80 -27.48
CA ILE A 26 20.40 24.42 -28.82
C ILE A 26 18.88 24.53 -28.99
N ASP A 27 18.45 24.78 -30.22
CA ASP A 27 17.05 24.94 -30.65
C ASP A 27 16.05 23.87 -30.16
N VAL A 28 16.47 22.62 -29.97
CA VAL A 28 15.61 21.53 -29.48
C VAL A 28 15.49 21.46 -27.95
N MET A 29 16.33 22.18 -27.21
CA MET A 29 16.41 22.16 -25.74
C MET A 29 15.99 23.48 -25.11
N PHE A 30 16.51 24.59 -25.64
CA PHE A 30 16.37 25.92 -25.09
C PHE A 30 14.92 26.39 -24.91
N PRO A 31 13.94 26.05 -25.78
CA PRO A 31 12.54 26.44 -25.56
C PRO A 31 11.95 25.96 -24.23
N VAL A 32 12.42 24.83 -23.69
CA VAL A 32 12.00 24.36 -22.36
C VAL A 32 12.58 25.23 -21.25
N ILE A 33 13.81 25.76 -21.44
CA ILE A 33 14.43 26.74 -20.54
C ILE A 33 13.63 28.04 -20.56
N GLU A 34 13.33 28.58 -21.75
CA GLU A 34 12.54 29.83 -21.89
C GLU A 34 11.19 29.72 -21.17
N LYS A 35 10.48 28.60 -21.37
CA LYS A 35 9.22 28.35 -20.67
C LYS A 35 9.41 28.24 -19.15
N ALA A 36 10.52 27.68 -18.68
CA ALA A 36 10.82 27.63 -17.25
C ALA A 36 11.16 29.01 -16.67
N GLU A 37 11.87 29.88 -17.41
CA GLU A 37 12.12 31.28 -17.02
C GLU A 37 10.78 32.02 -16.84
N ASP A 38 9.85 31.87 -17.79
CA ASP A 38 8.51 32.47 -17.73
C ASP A 38 7.72 32.04 -16.50
N LEU A 39 7.72 30.73 -16.20
CA LEU A 39 6.98 30.18 -15.06
C LEU A 39 7.57 30.59 -13.71
N THR A 40 8.90 30.75 -13.63
CA THR A 40 9.62 31.03 -12.38
C THR A 40 9.88 32.50 -12.15
N ALA A 41 9.70 33.33 -13.18
CA ALA A 41 10.10 34.74 -13.22
C ALA A 41 11.59 34.94 -12.86
N ARG A 42 12.45 33.98 -13.24
CA ARG A 42 13.91 34.03 -13.05
C ARG A 42 14.64 33.92 -14.38
N PRO A 43 15.61 34.79 -14.67
CA PRO A 43 16.37 34.74 -15.91
C PRO A 43 17.50 33.71 -15.87
N TYR A 44 17.69 32.98 -16.97
CA TYR A 44 18.81 32.10 -17.27
C TYR A 44 20.04 32.93 -17.70
N GLY A 45 21.23 32.50 -17.27
CA GLY A 45 22.52 33.16 -17.50
C GLY A 45 22.93 34.20 -16.45
N VAL A 46 22.12 34.38 -15.38
CA VAL A 46 22.38 35.38 -14.33
C VAL A 46 22.93 34.75 -13.05
N ASN A 47 22.37 33.62 -12.61
CA ASN A 47 22.78 32.92 -11.41
C ASN A 47 23.18 31.48 -11.76
N HIS A 48 24.42 31.11 -11.46
CA HIS A 48 24.96 29.80 -11.83
C HIS A 48 24.15 28.62 -11.29
N ASP A 49 23.67 28.69 -10.05
CA ASP A 49 22.91 27.58 -9.45
C ASP A 49 21.54 27.44 -10.10
N ASP A 50 20.90 28.57 -10.46
CA ASP A 50 19.64 28.57 -11.19
C ASP A 50 19.83 28.08 -12.64
N ASP A 51 20.94 28.45 -13.29
CA ASP A 51 21.30 27.96 -14.62
C ASP A 51 21.44 26.43 -14.65
N VAL A 52 22.07 25.86 -13.61
CA VAL A 52 22.17 24.41 -13.45
C VAL A 52 20.77 23.79 -13.33
N ARG A 53 19.85 24.40 -12.58
CA ARG A 53 18.47 23.91 -12.45
C ARG A 53 17.71 23.99 -13.77
N PHE A 54 17.81 25.09 -14.50
CA PHE A 54 17.20 25.23 -15.83
C PHE A 54 17.69 24.16 -16.81
N ARG A 55 19.01 23.89 -16.83
CA ARG A 55 19.60 22.83 -17.67
C ARG A 55 19.10 21.44 -17.29
N ILE A 56 18.98 21.14 -15.99
CA ILE A 56 18.40 19.90 -15.48
C ILE A 56 16.95 19.75 -15.95
N VAL A 57 16.15 20.82 -15.84
CA VAL A 57 14.74 20.82 -16.28
C VAL A 57 14.66 20.48 -17.77
N ALA A 58 15.39 21.20 -18.63
CA ALA A 58 15.34 20.96 -20.08
C ALA A 58 15.71 19.51 -20.45
N ASP A 59 16.84 19.02 -19.94
CA ASP A 59 17.33 17.66 -20.23
C ASP A 59 16.37 16.58 -19.76
N HIS A 60 15.88 16.71 -18.53
CA HIS A 60 15.06 15.66 -17.93
C HIS A 60 13.64 15.67 -18.45
N ILE A 61 13.08 16.82 -18.85
CA ILE A 61 11.78 16.89 -19.54
C ILE A 61 11.87 16.16 -20.88
N ARG A 62 12.86 16.48 -21.71
CA ARG A 62 13.05 15.81 -23.02
C ARG A 62 13.26 14.31 -22.85
N SER A 63 14.21 13.92 -21.99
CA SER A 63 14.56 12.51 -21.77
C SER A 63 13.37 11.70 -21.22
N SER A 64 12.64 12.25 -20.26
CA SER A 64 11.46 11.58 -19.71
C SER A 64 10.35 11.41 -20.74
N MET A 65 10.12 12.42 -21.58
CA MET A 65 9.14 12.35 -22.67
C MET A 65 9.48 11.23 -23.65
N MET A 66 10.72 11.14 -24.09
CA MET A 66 11.17 10.10 -25.03
C MET A 66 11.03 8.70 -24.42
N LEU A 67 11.44 8.52 -23.16
CA LEU A 67 11.29 7.25 -22.45
C LEU A 67 9.82 6.81 -22.33
N ILE A 68 8.91 7.74 -22.00
CA ILE A 68 7.48 7.42 -21.94
C ILE A 68 6.93 7.14 -23.34
N GLY A 69 7.40 7.88 -24.35
CA GLY A 69 7.11 7.63 -25.77
C GLY A 69 7.38 6.18 -26.14
N ASP A 70 8.55 5.66 -25.77
CA ASP A 70 9.00 4.28 -25.99
C ASP A 70 8.32 3.24 -25.08
N GLY A 71 7.34 3.65 -24.27
CA GLY A 71 6.52 2.75 -23.45
C GLY A 71 7.05 2.49 -22.03
N VAL A 72 8.07 3.22 -21.57
CA VAL A 72 8.53 3.12 -20.18
C VAL A 72 7.56 3.86 -19.26
N THR A 73 7.13 3.21 -18.18
CA THR A 73 6.31 3.81 -17.13
C THR A 73 7.13 4.03 -15.85
N PRO A 74 6.88 5.11 -15.08
CA PRO A 74 7.56 5.33 -13.80
C PRO A 74 7.38 4.15 -12.84
N GLY A 75 8.47 3.69 -12.22
CA GLY A 75 8.48 2.48 -11.39
C GLY A 75 9.56 2.51 -10.30
N ASN A 76 9.61 1.48 -9.47
CA ASN A 76 10.61 1.35 -8.39
C ASN A 76 11.93 0.68 -8.83
N GLU A 77 11.96 0.02 -9.99
CA GLU A 77 13.12 -0.75 -10.45
C GLU A 77 13.40 -0.55 -11.95
N GLY A 78 14.63 -0.88 -12.37
CA GLY A 78 15.03 -0.91 -13.78
C GLY A 78 14.83 0.41 -14.52
N ARG A 79 14.26 0.35 -15.73
CA ARG A 79 14.01 1.52 -16.59
C ARG A 79 12.97 2.48 -15.99
N GLY A 80 11.96 1.95 -15.31
CA GLY A 80 10.93 2.76 -14.66
C GLY A 80 11.47 3.59 -13.50
N TYR A 81 12.46 3.07 -12.77
CA TYR A 81 13.18 3.83 -11.74
C TYR A 81 13.92 5.03 -12.32
N VAL A 82 14.64 4.84 -13.43
CA VAL A 82 15.38 5.92 -14.09
C VAL A 82 14.42 7.01 -14.57
N LEU A 83 13.34 6.63 -15.25
CA LEU A 83 12.32 7.59 -15.70
C LEU A 83 11.73 8.38 -14.53
N ARG A 84 11.33 7.69 -13.46
CA ARG A 84 10.80 8.31 -12.25
C ARG A 84 11.79 9.32 -11.65
N ARG A 85 13.08 8.95 -11.58
CA ARG A 85 14.14 9.81 -11.07
C ARG A 85 14.26 11.10 -11.89
N LEU A 86 14.24 11.02 -13.22
CA LEU A 86 14.35 12.18 -14.11
C LEU A 86 13.16 13.14 -13.93
N LEU A 87 11.93 12.62 -13.97
CA LEU A 87 10.71 13.42 -13.78
C LEU A 87 10.71 14.17 -12.43
N ARG A 88 11.04 13.46 -11.34
CA ARG A 88 11.07 14.04 -10.00
C ARG A 88 12.14 15.12 -9.86
N ARG A 89 13.31 14.93 -10.46
CA ARG A 89 14.38 15.95 -10.49
C ARG A 89 13.97 17.19 -11.27
N ALA A 90 13.29 17.06 -12.41
CA ALA A 90 12.76 18.20 -13.15
C ALA A 90 11.75 19.01 -12.31
N VAL A 91 10.76 18.33 -11.72
CA VAL A 91 9.73 18.98 -10.87
C VAL A 91 10.36 19.66 -9.65
N ARG A 92 11.35 19.01 -9.01
CA ARG A 92 12.08 19.58 -7.88
C ARG A 92 12.87 20.83 -8.28
N SER A 93 13.59 20.79 -9.40
CA SER A 93 14.35 21.95 -9.89
C SER A 93 13.45 23.16 -10.13
N MET A 94 12.26 22.96 -10.71
CA MET A 94 11.25 24.02 -10.87
C MET A 94 10.81 24.61 -9.53
N ARG A 95 10.64 23.75 -8.51
CA ARG A 95 10.27 24.21 -7.16
C ARG A 95 11.37 25.01 -6.47
N LEU A 96 12.63 24.60 -6.62
CA LEU A 96 13.78 25.34 -6.11
C LEU A 96 13.96 26.71 -6.82
N LEU A 97 13.54 26.79 -8.08
CA LEU A 97 13.44 28.05 -8.83
C LEU A 97 12.24 28.92 -8.39
N GLY A 98 11.36 28.40 -7.52
CA GLY A 98 10.23 29.12 -6.94
C GLY A 98 8.86 28.81 -7.56
N TYR A 99 8.78 27.86 -8.50
CA TYR A 99 7.51 27.46 -9.11
C TYR A 99 6.87 26.30 -8.35
N GLU A 100 5.78 26.60 -7.65
CA GLU A 100 5.10 25.69 -6.73
C GLU A 100 3.97 24.88 -7.37
N ASP A 101 3.52 25.24 -8.58
CA ASP A 101 2.41 24.60 -9.30
C ASP A 101 2.88 23.44 -10.21
N ARG A 102 1.95 22.83 -10.95
CA ARG A 102 2.24 21.67 -11.81
C ARG A 102 3.11 22.13 -12.99
N ALA A 103 4.34 21.62 -13.07
CA ALA A 103 5.34 22.05 -14.04
C ALA A 103 5.31 21.20 -15.32
N LEU A 104 5.05 19.89 -15.20
CA LEU A 104 5.04 19.00 -16.37
C LEU A 104 3.95 19.36 -17.39
N PRO A 105 2.72 19.76 -16.98
CA PRO A 105 1.69 20.25 -17.90
C PRO A 105 2.11 21.45 -18.75
N GLU A 106 3.04 22.26 -18.25
CA GLU A 106 3.52 23.46 -18.93
C GLU A 106 4.77 23.19 -19.79
N LEU A 107 5.67 22.32 -19.32
CA LEU A 107 6.99 22.09 -19.93
C LEU A 107 7.00 20.97 -20.98
N LEU A 108 6.29 19.86 -20.73
CA LEU A 108 6.28 18.74 -21.68
C LEU A 108 5.69 19.09 -23.05
N PRO A 109 4.61 19.90 -23.17
CA PRO A 109 4.10 20.29 -24.49
C PRO A 109 5.13 21.01 -25.34
N VAL A 110 5.98 21.85 -24.72
CA VAL A 110 7.05 22.58 -25.43
C VAL A 110 8.08 21.61 -25.99
N SER A 111 8.51 20.63 -25.19
CA SER A 111 9.42 19.59 -25.66
C SER A 111 8.80 18.71 -26.74
N ARG A 112 7.51 18.36 -26.60
CA ARG A 112 6.75 17.61 -27.61
C ARG A 112 6.75 18.34 -28.94
N ASP A 113 6.45 19.64 -28.96
CA ASP A 113 6.32 20.38 -30.20
C ASP A 113 7.68 20.47 -30.93
N LYS A 114 8.78 20.64 -30.20
CA LYS A 114 10.13 20.66 -30.79
C LYS A 114 10.60 19.29 -31.28
N MET A 115 10.46 18.26 -30.45
CA MET A 115 10.89 16.90 -30.83
C MET A 115 9.95 16.25 -31.84
N GLY A 116 8.66 16.61 -31.81
CA GLY A 116 7.60 16.07 -32.67
C GLY A 116 7.77 16.42 -34.14
N GLU A 117 8.56 17.46 -34.47
CA GLU A 117 8.98 17.77 -35.84
C GLU A 117 9.75 16.60 -36.48
N THR A 118 10.50 15.84 -35.68
CA THR A 118 11.24 14.64 -36.12
C THR A 118 10.56 13.34 -35.71
N TYR A 119 9.98 13.29 -34.51
CA TYR A 119 9.39 12.09 -33.89
C TYR A 119 7.85 12.19 -33.85
N ALA A 120 7.20 11.98 -34.99
CA ALA A 120 5.74 12.14 -35.13
C ALA A 120 4.91 11.23 -34.18
N ASP A 121 5.47 10.12 -33.70
CA ASP A 121 4.84 9.25 -32.70
C ASP A 121 4.55 9.95 -31.37
N LEU A 122 5.29 11.00 -31.03
CA LEU A 122 5.05 11.79 -29.81
C LEU A 122 3.68 12.48 -29.86
N HIS A 123 3.25 12.96 -31.03
CA HIS A 123 1.91 13.55 -31.19
C HIS A 123 0.82 12.49 -31.14
N ARG A 124 1.04 11.33 -31.80
CA ARG A 124 0.09 10.20 -31.78
C ARG A 124 -0.12 9.65 -30.36
N GLY A 125 0.97 9.50 -29.60
CA GLY A 125 0.98 8.99 -28.23
C GLY A 125 0.71 10.04 -27.15
N TRP A 126 0.44 11.29 -27.50
CA TRP A 126 0.49 12.42 -26.56
C TRP A 126 -0.44 12.26 -25.35
N ALA A 127 -1.68 11.79 -25.56
CA ALA A 127 -2.63 11.59 -24.47
C ALA A 127 -2.07 10.64 -23.40
N ARG A 128 -1.45 9.53 -23.82
CA ARG A 128 -0.78 8.58 -22.93
C ARG A 128 0.45 9.18 -22.26
N ILE A 129 1.32 9.83 -23.04
CA ILE A 129 2.59 10.39 -22.54
C ILE A 129 2.32 11.43 -21.46
N SER A 130 1.42 12.37 -21.75
CA SER A 130 1.02 13.43 -20.82
C SER A 130 0.35 12.87 -19.58
N GLN A 131 -0.59 11.92 -19.71
CA GLN A 131 -1.25 11.28 -18.57
C GLN A 131 -0.25 10.59 -17.63
N VAL A 132 0.68 9.80 -18.17
CA VAL A 132 1.70 9.09 -17.38
C VAL A 132 2.60 10.09 -16.64
N ALA A 133 3.09 11.11 -17.34
CA ALA A 133 3.97 12.10 -16.74
C ALA A 133 3.26 12.92 -15.66
N TYR A 134 2.05 13.42 -15.94
CA TYR A 134 1.31 14.28 -15.01
C TYR A 134 0.87 13.52 -13.76
N ALA A 135 0.49 12.24 -13.90
CA ALA A 135 0.16 11.40 -12.76
C ALA A 135 1.36 11.20 -11.83
N GLU A 136 2.57 11.03 -12.37
CA GLU A 136 3.79 10.93 -11.56
C GLU A 136 4.12 12.26 -10.87
N GLU A 137 3.91 13.41 -11.52
CA GLU A 137 4.05 14.71 -10.84
C GLU A 137 3.05 14.86 -9.71
N ASP A 138 1.77 14.55 -9.92
CA ASP A 138 0.74 14.66 -8.89
C ASP A 138 1.05 13.77 -7.68
N ALA A 139 1.49 12.52 -7.94
CA ALA A 139 1.95 11.60 -6.89
C ALA A 139 3.18 12.16 -6.16
N PHE A 140 4.17 12.65 -6.90
CA PHE A 140 5.40 13.18 -6.31
C PHE A 140 5.16 14.46 -5.50
N ARG A 141 4.26 15.34 -5.93
CA ARG A 141 3.91 16.57 -5.19
C ARG A 141 3.39 16.26 -3.79
N GLN A 142 2.60 15.20 -3.63
CA GLN A 142 2.13 14.73 -2.32
C GLN A 142 3.30 14.21 -1.47
N THR A 143 4.16 13.36 -2.06
CA THR A 143 5.35 12.80 -1.40
C THR A 143 6.35 13.89 -1.00
N LEU A 144 6.55 14.90 -1.84
CA LEU A 144 7.51 15.98 -1.61
C LEU A 144 7.07 16.84 -0.42
N ARG A 145 5.79 17.22 -0.33
CA ARG A 145 5.29 18.01 0.81
C ARG A 145 5.48 17.29 2.15
N ALA A 146 5.09 16.03 2.23
CA ALA A 146 5.22 15.25 3.47
C ALA A 146 6.68 14.88 3.77
N GLY A 147 7.43 14.47 2.74
CA GLY A 147 8.80 13.99 2.86
C GLY A 147 9.82 15.08 3.15
N THR A 148 9.68 16.28 2.57
CA THR A 148 10.57 17.42 2.87
C THR A 148 10.48 17.82 4.34
N GLN A 149 9.28 17.89 4.92
CA GLN A 149 9.13 18.22 6.34
C GLN A 149 9.80 17.18 7.25
N ILE A 150 9.68 15.89 6.94
CA ILE A 150 10.29 14.81 7.72
C ILE A 150 11.81 14.79 7.52
N PHE A 151 12.29 15.04 6.30
CA PHE A 151 13.70 15.16 5.99
C PHE A 151 14.33 16.32 6.76
N ASP A 152 13.71 17.51 6.73
CA ASP A 152 14.21 18.69 7.44
C ASP A 152 14.32 18.44 8.94
N LEU A 153 13.30 17.82 9.56
CA LEU A 153 13.35 17.41 10.96
C LEU A 153 14.51 16.44 11.24
N ALA A 154 14.73 15.46 10.35
CA ALA A 154 15.79 14.49 10.49
C ALA A 154 17.19 15.12 10.35
N THR A 155 17.36 16.08 9.44
CA THR A 155 18.63 16.79 9.23
C THR A 155 18.91 17.85 10.29
N ASP A 156 17.88 18.56 10.75
CA ASP A 156 18.00 19.55 11.84
C ASP A 156 18.45 18.87 13.13
N GLU A 157 17.96 17.66 13.40
CA GLU A 157 18.42 16.87 14.53
C GLU A 157 19.89 16.44 14.38
N VAL A 158 20.32 16.00 13.19
CA VAL A 158 21.73 15.66 12.92
C VAL A 158 22.62 16.87 13.15
N LYS A 159 22.26 18.03 12.60
CA LYS A 159 22.98 19.30 12.78
C LYS A 159 23.02 19.75 14.24
N ARG A 160 21.90 19.65 14.96
CA ARG A 160 21.80 19.98 16.40
C ARG A 160 22.71 19.10 17.26
N LEU A 161 22.89 17.84 16.87
CA LEU A 161 23.78 16.89 17.54
C LEU A 161 25.24 17.02 17.07
N GLY A 162 25.54 17.95 16.16
CA GLY A 162 26.89 18.19 15.64
C GLY A 162 27.37 17.10 14.67
N GLY A 163 26.46 16.29 14.13
CA GLY A 163 26.77 15.28 13.12
C GLY A 163 26.73 15.86 11.70
N ASP A 164 27.38 15.15 10.78
CA ASP A 164 27.38 15.43 9.34
C ASP A 164 26.71 14.32 8.53
N THR A 165 26.24 13.25 9.18
CA THR A 165 25.79 12.02 8.52
C THR A 165 24.34 11.66 8.90
N VAL A 166 23.47 11.53 7.91
CA VAL A 166 22.13 10.94 8.04
C VAL A 166 22.27 9.42 8.05
N SER A 167 21.82 8.76 9.12
CA SER A 167 21.97 7.31 9.26
C SER A 167 21.18 6.53 8.20
N GLY A 168 21.69 5.34 7.85
CA GLY A 168 21.03 4.46 6.89
C GLY A 168 19.62 4.06 7.32
N GLU A 169 19.34 3.99 8.62
CA GLU A 169 18.02 3.70 9.20
C GLU A 169 17.02 4.83 8.96
N ARG A 170 17.45 6.10 9.09
CA ARG A 170 16.60 7.27 8.80
C ARG A 170 16.33 7.39 7.31
N ALA A 171 17.37 7.20 6.49
CA ALA A 171 17.21 7.16 5.04
C ALA A 171 16.30 6.00 4.60
N PHE A 172 16.41 4.84 5.26
CA PHE A 172 15.53 3.69 5.03
C PHE A 172 14.10 3.99 5.46
N ALA A 173 13.87 4.63 6.61
CA ALA A 173 12.53 5.02 7.05
C ALA A 173 11.88 6.02 6.09
N LEU A 174 12.63 7.04 5.63
CA LEU A 174 12.20 7.97 4.59
C LEU A 174 11.76 7.24 3.32
N HIS A 175 12.52 6.24 2.90
CA HIS A 175 12.23 5.44 1.71
C HIS A 175 11.06 4.48 1.87
N ASP A 176 11.12 3.60 2.87
CA ASP A 176 10.22 2.47 3.05
C ASP A 176 8.88 2.90 3.67
N THR A 177 8.91 3.79 4.66
CA THR A 177 7.70 4.22 5.37
C THR A 177 6.99 5.34 4.64
N TYR A 178 7.74 6.33 4.15
CA TYR A 178 7.19 7.58 3.63
C TYR A 178 7.27 7.71 2.11
N GLY A 179 7.84 6.72 1.41
CA GLY A 179 7.97 6.69 -0.05
C GLY A 179 8.93 7.75 -0.61
N PHE A 180 9.79 8.33 0.23
CA PHE A 180 10.73 9.38 -0.15
C PHE A 180 11.96 8.76 -0.85
N PRO A 181 12.24 9.11 -2.11
CA PRO A 181 13.33 8.47 -2.86
C PRO A 181 14.69 8.66 -2.20
N ILE A 182 15.50 7.60 -2.15
CA ILE A 182 16.87 7.68 -1.65
C ILE A 182 17.71 8.69 -2.45
N ASP A 183 17.51 8.77 -3.77
CA ASP A 183 18.19 9.76 -4.61
C ASP A 183 17.93 11.20 -4.15
N LEU A 184 16.68 11.47 -3.73
CA LEU A 184 16.27 12.79 -3.27
C LEU A 184 16.85 13.08 -1.89
N THR A 185 16.86 12.09 -0.99
CA THR A 185 17.54 12.17 0.31
C THR A 185 19.03 12.48 0.14
N LEU A 186 19.71 11.80 -0.79
CA LEU A 186 21.13 12.02 -1.09
C LEU A 186 21.39 13.43 -1.60
N GLU A 187 20.61 13.88 -2.58
CA GLU A 187 20.75 15.20 -3.20
C GLU A 187 20.49 16.32 -2.17
N MET A 188 19.41 16.21 -1.40
CA MET A 188 19.07 17.17 -0.36
C MET A 188 20.06 17.19 0.80
N ALA A 189 20.62 16.03 1.18
CA ALA A 189 21.65 15.97 2.21
C ALA A 189 22.91 16.70 1.74
N ALA A 190 23.37 16.42 0.52
CA ALA A 190 24.57 17.03 -0.06
C ALA A 190 24.46 18.57 -0.14
N GLU A 191 23.29 19.09 -0.55
CA GLU A 191 23.01 20.54 -0.58
C GLU A 191 23.09 21.20 0.80
N GLN A 192 22.78 20.46 1.85
CA GLN A 192 22.88 20.91 3.24
C GLN A 192 24.25 20.63 3.89
N GLY A 193 25.23 20.15 3.11
CA GLY A 193 26.56 19.76 3.59
C GLY A 193 26.57 18.47 4.42
N LEU A 194 25.55 17.63 4.27
CA LEU A 194 25.40 16.34 4.96
C LEU A 194 25.66 15.17 4.01
N VAL A 195 26.10 14.05 4.57
CA VAL A 195 26.30 12.77 3.88
C VAL A 195 25.21 11.79 4.33
N VAL A 196 24.79 10.87 3.48
CA VAL A 196 23.88 9.77 3.87
C VAL A 196 24.69 8.49 3.97
N ASP A 197 24.47 7.70 5.02
CA ASP A 197 25.02 6.35 5.13
C ASP A 197 24.32 5.38 4.14
N GLU A 198 24.79 5.42 2.90
CA GLU A 198 24.32 4.56 1.81
C GLU A 198 24.58 3.07 2.08
N VAL A 199 25.65 2.74 2.81
CA VAL A 199 26.00 1.36 3.12
C VAL A 199 24.98 0.76 4.07
N GLY A 200 24.64 1.48 5.14
CA GLY A 200 23.56 1.12 6.06
C GLY A 200 22.21 1.02 5.37
N PHE A 201 21.87 1.97 4.49
CA PHE A 201 20.65 1.91 3.69
C PHE A 201 20.58 0.65 2.81
N ARG A 202 21.64 0.36 2.04
CA ARG A 202 21.69 -0.82 1.15
C ARG A 202 21.63 -2.13 1.94
N ARG A 203 22.24 -2.18 3.13
CA ARG A 203 22.14 -3.34 4.03
C ARG A 203 20.68 -3.59 4.43
N LEU A 204 19.96 -2.55 4.90
CA LEU A 204 18.56 -2.65 5.31
C LEU A 204 17.64 -3.05 4.14
N MET A 205 17.85 -2.49 2.94
CA MET A 205 17.14 -2.90 1.72
C MET A 205 17.39 -4.38 1.39
N THR A 206 18.63 -4.85 1.58
CA THR A 206 18.99 -6.26 1.34
C THR A 206 18.35 -7.18 2.37
N GLU A 207 18.31 -6.79 3.64
CA GLU A 207 17.65 -7.54 4.71
C GLU A 207 16.12 -7.63 4.50
N GLN A 208 15.48 -6.57 4.02
CA GLN A 208 14.07 -6.57 3.66
C GLN A 208 13.80 -7.53 2.49
N ARG A 209 14.60 -7.44 1.41
CA ARG A 209 14.50 -8.34 0.25
C ARG A 209 14.76 -9.80 0.63
N THR A 210 15.74 -10.05 1.49
CA THR A 210 16.09 -11.40 1.94
C THR A 210 14.98 -11.99 2.79
N ARG A 211 14.37 -11.21 3.69
CA ARG A 211 13.18 -11.64 4.44
C ARG A 211 12.00 -11.97 3.53
N ALA A 212 11.72 -11.13 2.54
CA ALA A 212 10.66 -11.38 1.56
C ALA A 212 10.93 -12.65 0.72
N LYS A 213 12.19 -12.86 0.29
CA LYS A 213 12.61 -14.08 -0.42
C LYS A 213 12.55 -15.31 0.47
N ALA A 214 13.01 -15.22 1.71
CA ALA A 214 12.98 -16.33 2.66
C ALA A 214 11.55 -16.75 3.00
N ASP A 215 10.60 -15.81 3.12
CA ASP A 215 9.18 -16.12 3.28
C ASP A 215 8.58 -16.80 2.03
N ALA A 216 9.02 -16.40 0.83
CA ALA A 216 8.64 -17.05 -0.43
C ALA A 216 9.26 -18.45 -0.60
N LEU A 217 10.52 -18.63 -0.21
CA LEU A 217 11.26 -19.90 -0.23
C LEU A 217 10.81 -20.86 0.88
N ALA A 218 10.38 -20.38 2.05
CA ALA A 218 9.80 -21.24 3.07
C ALA A 218 8.46 -21.86 2.61
N LYS A 219 7.79 -21.22 1.64
CA LYS A 219 6.54 -21.70 1.02
C LYS A 219 6.76 -22.60 -0.20
N LYS A 220 7.95 -22.58 -0.83
CA LYS A 220 8.33 -23.46 -1.95
C LYS A 220 9.42 -24.43 -1.48
N GLY A 221 9.10 -25.72 -1.36
CA GLY A 221 9.98 -26.74 -0.77
C GLY A 221 11.48 -26.64 -1.13
N GLN A 222 12.35 -27.02 -0.18
CA GLN A 222 13.81 -26.95 -0.30
C GLN A 222 14.29 -27.52 -1.64
N HIS A 223 14.91 -26.69 -2.49
CA HIS A 223 15.51 -27.14 -3.74
C HIS A 223 16.49 -28.29 -3.49
N LEU A 224 16.13 -29.49 -3.97
CA LEU A 224 16.98 -30.67 -4.02
C LEU A 224 18.15 -30.43 -5.01
N ASP A 225 19.24 -31.18 -4.86
CA ASP A 225 20.52 -30.98 -5.55
C ASP A 225 20.35 -30.82 -7.08
N ALA A 226 20.70 -29.64 -7.62
CA ALA A 226 20.66 -29.33 -9.06
C ALA A 226 21.44 -30.32 -9.93
N ARG A 227 22.36 -31.11 -9.35
CA ARG A 227 23.06 -32.21 -10.04
C ARG A 227 22.13 -33.41 -10.32
N ALA A 228 21.25 -33.75 -9.38
CA ALA A 228 20.35 -34.89 -9.52
C ALA A 228 19.35 -34.71 -10.67
N TYR A 229 18.80 -33.50 -10.84
CA TYR A 229 17.92 -33.19 -11.97
C TYR A 229 18.61 -33.31 -13.32
N ARG A 230 19.88 -32.87 -13.41
CA ARG A 230 20.67 -33.01 -14.64
C ARG A 230 20.96 -34.47 -14.96
N GLU A 231 21.31 -35.28 -13.97
CA GLU A 231 21.55 -36.73 -14.16
C GLU A 231 20.32 -37.43 -14.74
N VAL A 232 19.12 -37.13 -14.21
CA VAL A 232 17.86 -37.68 -14.72
C VAL A 232 17.57 -37.17 -16.14
N ALA A 233 17.75 -35.87 -16.40
CA ALA A 233 17.52 -35.29 -17.73
C ALA A 233 18.47 -35.86 -18.80
N ASP A 234 19.76 -36.01 -18.47
CA ASP A 234 20.77 -36.60 -19.35
C ASP A 234 20.47 -38.08 -19.63
N SER A 235 20.01 -38.82 -18.61
CA SER A 235 19.58 -40.23 -18.77
C SER A 235 18.33 -40.37 -19.65
N LEU A 236 17.38 -39.43 -19.58
CA LEU A 236 16.19 -39.43 -20.44
C LEU A 236 16.55 -39.08 -21.90
N GLY A 237 17.50 -38.16 -22.10
CA GLY A 237 18.02 -37.77 -23.42
C GLY A 237 17.04 -36.98 -24.30
N LYS A 238 15.83 -36.70 -23.81
CA LYS A 238 14.78 -35.92 -24.47
C LYS A 238 13.93 -35.18 -23.43
N PRO A 239 13.17 -34.14 -23.81
CA PRO A 239 12.17 -33.54 -22.92
C PRO A 239 11.07 -34.53 -22.55
N VAL A 240 10.52 -34.39 -21.34
CA VAL A 240 9.28 -35.06 -20.92
C VAL A 240 8.14 -34.62 -21.81
N GLU A 241 7.36 -35.58 -22.30
CA GLU A 241 6.18 -35.31 -23.11
C GLU A 241 5.01 -34.87 -22.20
N PHE A 242 4.64 -33.60 -22.29
CA PHE A 242 3.47 -33.09 -21.58
C PHE A 242 2.20 -33.29 -22.42
N THR A 243 1.25 -34.06 -21.88
CA THR A 243 -0.01 -34.42 -22.56
C THR A 243 -1.22 -33.69 -21.99
N GLY A 244 -1.03 -32.95 -20.90
CA GLY A 244 -2.09 -32.39 -20.07
C GLY A 244 -2.95 -31.30 -20.72
N TYR A 245 -2.66 -30.92 -21.97
CA TYR A 245 -3.55 -30.07 -22.75
C TYR A 245 -4.80 -30.82 -23.22
N ASP A 246 -4.66 -32.10 -23.55
CA ASP A 246 -5.71 -32.94 -24.14
C ASP A 246 -6.11 -34.09 -23.21
N GLU A 247 -5.19 -34.53 -22.34
CA GLU A 247 -5.34 -35.69 -21.47
C GLU A 247 -5.44 -35.27 -19.99
N VAL A 248 -6.27 -35.98 -19.22
CA VAL A 248 -6.29 -35.92 -17.74
C VAL A 248 -5.78 -37.22 -17.11
N GLU A 249 -5.55 -38.22 -17.95
CA GLU A 249 -5.00 -39.53 -17.61
C GLU A 249 -4.06 -39.95 -18.74
N SER A 250 -2.86 -40.40 -18.40
CA SER A 250 -1.91 -40.93 -19.39
C SER A 250 -1.06 -42.04 -18.82
N ASP A 251 -0.71 -43.01 -19.66
CA ASP A 251 0.31 -44.00 -19.36
C ASP A 251 1.71 -43.44 -19.65
N GLY A 252 2.69 -43.85 -18.85
CA GLY A 252 4.10 -43.49 -18.97
C GLY A 252 5.01 -44.45 -18.19
N ALA A 253 6.30 -44.15 -18.12
CA ALA A 253 7.28 -44.92 -17.38
C ALA A 253 8.04 -44.04 -16.39
N VAL A 254 8.38 -44.59 -15.22
CA VAL A 254 9.23 -43.93 -14.22
C VAL A 254 10.66 -43.85 -14.75
N VAL A 255 11.15 -42.66 -15.03
CA VAL A 255 12.51 -42.43 -15.57
C VAL A 255 13.47 -41.81 -14.56
N GLY A 256 12.97 -41.29 -13.45
CA GLY A 256 13.82 -40.74 -12.39
C GLY A 256 13.13 -40.66 -11.05
N LEU A 257 13.91 -40.85 -9.98
CA LEU A 257 13.50 -40.68 -8.59
C LEU A 257 14.56 -39.84 -7.88
N ILE A 258 14.14 -38.80 -7.17
CA ILE A 258 15.04 -37.86 -6.50
C ILE A 258 14.58 -37.67 -5.06
N THR A 259 15.52 -37.74 -4.11
CA THR A 259 15.27 -37.50 -2.68
C THR A 259 16.23 -36.44 -2.15
N ALA A 260 16.15 -36.14 -0.84
CA ALA A 260 17.10 -35.28 -0.14
C ALA A 260 18.58 -35.66 -0.34
N THR A 261 18.86 -36.94 -0.65
CA THR A 261 20.22 -37.45 -0.86
C THR A 261 20.65 -37.47 -2.33
N GLY A 262 19.81 -37.00 -3.25
CA GLY A 262 20.08 -36.99 -4.69
C GLY A 262 19.24 -38.00 -5.48
N ALA A 263 19.70 -38.35 -6.69
CA ALA A 263 19.03 -39.34 -7.54
C ALA A 263 19.16 -40.75 -6.93
N VAL A 264 18.05 -41.49 -6.90
CA VAL A 264 17.98 -42.85 -6.35
C VAL A 264 17.31 -43.79 -7.36
N ARG A 265 17.50 -45.11 -7.19
CA ARG A 265 16.84 -46.12 -8.04
C ARG A 265 15.51 -46.60 -7.50
N GLN A 266 15.29 -46.43 -6.20
CA GLN A 266 14.18 -47.05 -5.49
C GLN A 266 13.76 -46.17 -4.30
N VAL A 267 12.47 -46.14 -4.01
CA VAL A 267 11.87 -45.45 -2.86
C VAL A 267 10.84 -46.37 -2.22
N ILE A 268 10.86 -46.44 -0.88
CA ILE A 268 9.98 -47.28 -0.07
C ILE A 268 8.87 -46.47 0.61
N GLU A 269 7.82 -47.17 1.04
CA GLU A 269 6.61 -46.61 1.64
C GLU A 269 6.88 -45.56 2.74
N GLY A 270 6.03 -44.52 2.80
CA GLY A 270 6.14 -43.43 3.76
C GLY A 270 7.14 -42.33 3.39
N SER A 271 7.88 -42.50 2.30
CA SER A 271 8.84 -41.49 1.81
C SER A 271 8.16 -40.38 1.02
N THR A 272 8.71 -39.16 1.15
CA THR A 272 8.46 -38.03 0.23
C THR A 272 9.65 -37.87 -0.71
N PHE A 273 9.38 -37.74 -2.00
CA PHE A 273 10.39 -37.77 -3.06
C PHE A 273 9.86 -37.03 -4.30
N GLU A 274 10.72 -36.82 -5.28
CA GLU A 274 10.32 -36.34 -6.60
C GLU A 274 10.40 -37.47 -7.62
N LEU A 275 9.34 -37.61 -8.41
CA LEU A 275 9.18 -38.63 -9.43
C LEU A 275 9.17 -37.95 -10.81
N VAL A 276 9.94 -38.49 -11.76
CA VAL A 276 9.94 -38.05 -13.15
C VAL A 276 9.39 -39.18 -14.03
N LEU A 277 8.38 -38.86 -14.84
CA LEU A 277 7.86 -39.72 -15.90
C LEU A 277 8.41 -39.26 -17.25
N ASP A 278 8.46 -40.16 -18.24
CA ASP A 278 8.78 -39.79 -19.63
C ASP A 278 7.63 -39.05 -20.34
N ARG A 279 6.39 -39.30 -19.91
CA ARG A 279 5.15 -38.67 -20.39
C ARG A 279 4.20 -38.43 -19.21
N THR A 280 3.55 -37.27 -19.13
CA THR A 280 2.65 -36.94 -18.01
C THR A 280 1.53 -35.97 -18.38
N PRO A 281 0.31 -36.13 -17.82
CA PRO A 281 -0.77 -35.18 -17.99
C PRO A 281 -0.70 -34.06 -16.94
N PHE A 282 0.18 -34.13 -15.94
CA PHE A 282 0.28 -33.15 -14.86
C PHE A 282 0.98 -31.86 -15.32
N TYR A 283 0.29 -30.73 -15.20
CA TYR A 283 0.83 -29.41 -15.48
C TYR A 283 1.73 -28.97 -14.34
N ALA A 284 2.98 -28.66 -14.67
CA ALA A 284 3.92 -28.05 -13.75
C ALA A 284 3.57 -26.58 -13.50
N GLU A 285 3.68 -26.10 -12.26
CA GLU A 285 3.42 -24.69 -11.92
C GLU A 285 4.18 -23.74 -12.87
N GLY A 286 3.45 -22.79 -13.47
CA GLY A 286 4.02 -21.89 -14.47
C GLY A 286 2.98 -20.96 -15.09
N GLY A 287 3.41 -19.78 -15.55
CA GLY A 287 2.52 -18.77 -16.14
C GLY A 287 1.44 -18.27 -15.18
N GLY A 288 1.71 -18.27 -13.87
CA GLY A 288 0.76 -17.97 -12.81
C GLY A 288 -0.20 -19.12 -12.47
N GLN A 289 -0.29 -20.18 -13.27
CA GLN A 289 -1.10 -21.35 -12.94
C GLN A 289 -0.41 -22.21 -11.88
N LEU A 290 -1.15 -22.55 -10.80
CA LEU A 290 -0.69 -23.53 -9.81
C LEU A 290 -0.59 -24.94 -10.40
N ALA A 291 0.33 -25.73 -9.85
CA ALA A 291 0.51 -27.13 -10.24
C ALA A 291 -0.75 -27.98 -10.04
N ASP A 292 -0.84 -29.01 -10.87
CA ASP A 292 -1.79 -30.09 -10.65
C ASP A 292 -1.42 -30.97 -9.46
N GLN A 293 -2.44 -31.67 -9.00
CA GLN A 293 -2.35 -32.71 -7.97
C GLN A 293 -3.11 -33.93 -8.49
N GLY A 294 -2.92 -35.08 -7.85
CA GLY A 294 -3.53 -36.33 -8.32
C GLY A 294 -2.80 -37.56 -7.83
N VAL A 295 -2.93 -38.64 -8.58
CA VAL A 295 -2.39 -39.96 -8.20
C VAL A 295 -1.67 -40.59 -9.38
N ILE A 296 -0.56 -41.26 -9.10
CA ILE A 296 0.14 -42.13 -10.04
C ILE A 296 0.06 -43.56 -9.48
N GLU A 297 -0.46 -44.48 -10.29
CA GLU A 297 -0.54 -45.92 -9.96
C GLU A 297 0.49 -46.67 -10.82
N LEU A 298 1.32 -47.51 -10.19
CA LEU A 298 2.35 -48.28 -10.88
C LEU A 298 1.88 -49.71 -11.17
N ASP A 299 2.49 -50.35 -12.16
CA ASP A 299 2.21 -51.73 -12.58
C ASP A 299 2.31 -52.78 -11.45
N ASN A 300 3.20 -52.55 -10.48
CA ASN A 300 3.38 -53.38 -9.29
C ASN A 300 2.34 -53.12 -8.19
N GLY A 301 1.34 -52.25 -8.44
CA GLY A 301 0.29 -51.88 -7.50
C GLY A 301 0.67 -50.77 -6.51
N ALA A 302 1.87 -50.19 -6.61
CA ALA A 302 2.25 -49.06 -5.78
C ALA A 302 1.42 -47.82 -6.13
N ARG A 303 1.09 -47.03 -5.11
CA ARG A 303 0.23 -45.84 -5.25
C ARG A 303 0.93 -44.61 -4.72
N VAL A 304 1.06 -43.61 -5.57
CA VAL A 304 1.81 -42.38 -5.31
C VAL A 304 0.86 -41.20 -5.36
N GLU A 305 0.81 -40.43 -4.28
CA GLU A 305 0.07 -39.16 -4.21
C GLU A 305 0.97 -38.03 -4.72
N VAL A 306 0.51 -37.29 -5.73
CA VAL A 306 1.20 -36.11 -6.26
C VAL A 306 0.70 -34.86 -5.54
N LEU A 307 1.62 -34.19 -4.84
CA LEU A 307 1.34 -33.03 -3.99
C LEU A 307 1.61 -31.69 -4.71
N ASP A 308 2.61 -31.69 -5.58
CA ASP A 308 3.04 -30.53 -6.37
C ASP A 308 3.81 -31.01 -7.61
N VAL A 309 3.90 -30.16 -8.65
CA VAL A 309 4.58 -30.48 -9.90
C VAL A 309 5.35 -29.26 -10.38
N GLN A 310 6.65 -29.43 -10.61
CA GLN A 310 7.57 -28.34 -10.92
C GLN A 310 8.38 -28.67 -12.18
N SER A 311 8.89 -27.64 -12.86
CA SER A 311 9.85 -27.79 -13.96
C SER A 311 11.21 -27.22 -13.55
N PRO A 312 12.02 -27.99 -12.80
CA PRO A 312 13.27 -27.49 -12.21
C PRO A 312 14.36 -27.20 -13.24
N THR A 313 14.26 -27.78 -14.44
CA THR A 313 15.14 -27.51 -15.59
C THR A 313 14.34 -27.70 -16.86
N THR A 314 14.68 -26.94 -17.91
CA THR A 314 13.99 -26.97 -19.21
C THR A 314 13.82 -28.40 -19.73
N GLY A 315 12.59 -28.77 -20.04
CA GLY A 315 12.24 -30.10 -20.57
C GLY A 315 12.06 -31.19 -19.52
N LEU A 316 12.27 -30.91 -18.23
CA LEU A 316 12.00 -31.85 -17.15
C LEU A 316 10.74 -31.45 -16.38
N ILE A 317 9.89 -32.43 -16.05
CA ILE A 317 8.71 -32.27 -15.18
C ILE A 317 8.87 -33.21 -13.99
N ALA A 318 8.97 -32.64 -12.79
CA ALA A 318 9.18 -33.36 -11.55
C ALA A 318 7.92 -33.29 -10.69
N HIS A 319 7.43 -34.46 -10.28
CA HIS A 319 6.25 -34.62 -9.43
C HIS A 319 6.71 -34.78 -7.99
N HIS A 320 6.52 -33.75 -7.16
CA HIS A 320 6.74 -33.86 -5.73
C HIS A 320 5.62 -34.70 -5.12
N ALA A 321 6.00 -35.83 -4.54
CA ALA A 321 5.07 -36.91 -4.27
C ALA A 321 5.32 -37.61 -2.95
N ARG A 322 4.28 -38.29 -2.47
CA ARG A 322 4.31 -39.16 -1.30
C ARG A 322 3.89 -40.56 -1.71
N LEU A 323 4.68 -41.56 -1.32
CA LEU A 323 4.34 -42.96 -1.56
C LEU A 323 3.34 -43.41 -0.48
N LEU A 324 2.12 -43.73 -0.92
CA LEU A 324 1.05 -44.18 -0.03
C LEU A 324 1.17 -45.66 0.32
N SER A 325 1.59 -46.48 -0.64
CA SER A 325 1.76 -47.92 -0.46
C SER A 325 2.69 -48.52 -1.51
N GLY A 326 3.50 -49.49 -1.11
CA GLY A 326 4.29 -50.32 -2.03
C GLY A 326 5.71 -49.82 -2.33
N GLU A 327 6.23 -50.30 -3.45
CA GLU A 327 7.54 -50.08 -4.08
C GLU A 327 7.58 -49.06 -5.24
N VAL A 328 8.42 -48.01 -5.27
CA VAL A 328 8.70 -47.30 -6.54
C VAL A 328 10.12 -47.55 -7.00
N THR A 329 10.30 -48.05 -8.23
CA THR A 329 11.60 -48.29 -8.86
C THR A 329 11.63 -47.65 -10.24
N VAL A 330 12.80 -47.13 -10.66
CA VAL A 330 12.99 -46.63 -12.03
C VAL A 330 12.77 -47.74 -13.05
N GLY A 331 11.99 -47.48 -14.09
CA GLY A 331 11.63 -48.38 -15.18
C GLY A 331 10.22 -48.98 -15.10
N LEU A 332 9.52 -48.84 -13.97
CA LEU A 332 8.14 -49.30 -13.84
C LEU A 332 7.19 -48.51 -14.73
N GLN A 333 6.15 -49.18 -15.24
CA GLN A 333 5.06 -48.50 -15.93
C GLN A 333 4.15 -47.81 -14.91
N ALA A 334 3.61 -46.66 -15.33
CA ALA A 334 2.85 -45.76 -14.50
C ALA A 334 1.59 -45.29 -15.24
N GLN A 335 0.45 -45.33 -14.56
CA GLN A 335 -0.78 -44.66 -14.97
C GLN A 335 -0.96 -43.39 -14.13
N ALA A 336 -0.80 -42.25 -14.78
CA ALA A 336 -0.84 -40.94 -14.16
C ALA A 336 -2.23 -40.32 -14.32
N ARG A 337 -2.89 -39.95 -13.21
CA ARG A 337 -4.24 -39.36 -13.19
C ARG A 337 -4.27 -38.06 -12.40
N VAL A 338 -4.65 -36.96 -13.06
CA VAL A 338 -4.80 -35.66 -12.39
C VAL A 338 -6.13 -35.58 -11.63
N ASP A 339 -6.17 -34.78 -10.58
CA ASP A 339 -7.41 -34.34 -9.96
C ASP A 339 -8.17 -33.44 -10.94
N VAL A 340 -9.16 -34.03 -11.59
CA VAL A 340 -9.96 -33.38 -12.63
C VAL A 340 -10.76 -32.19 -12.10
N GLU A 341 -11.22 -32.24 -10.84
CA GLU A 341 -11.98 -31.14 -10.25
C GLU A 341 -11.08 -29.95 -10.00
N ARG A 342 -9.91 -30.19 -9.40
CA ARG A 342 -8.87 -29.18 -9.21
C ARG A 342 -8.44 -28.57 -10.54
N ARG A 343 -8.09 -29.41 -11.53
CA ARG A 343 -7.68 -28.97 -12.87
C ARG A 343 -8.73 -28.05 -13.49
N LYS A 344 -9.99 -28.50 -13.54
CA LYS A 344 -11.08 -27.68 -14.11
C LYS A 344 -11.24 -26.36 -13.36
N SER A 345 -11.11 -26.37 -12.04
CA SER A 345 -11.21 -25.15 -11.22
C SER A 345 -10.10 -24.15 -11.55
N ILE A 346 -8.86 -24.62 -11.68
CA ILE A 346 -7.72 -23.82 -12.09
C ILE A 346 -7.88 -23.30 -13.53
N SER A 347 -8.29 -24.16 -14.47
CA SER A 347 -8.49 -23.76 -15.87
C SER A 347 -9.60 -22.70 -16.02
N ARG A 348 -10.65 -22.75 -15.21
CA ARG A 348 -11.67 -21.69 -15.11
C ARG A 348 -11.05 -20.39 -14.62
N ALA A 349 -10.31 -20.43 -13.51
CA ALA A 349 -9.64 -19.25 -12.96
C ALA A 349 -8.66 -18.64 -13.97
N HIS A 350 -7.89 -19.46 -14.68
CA HIS A 350 -6.93 -19.01 -15.69
C HIS A 350 -7.62 -18.34 -16.87
N THR A 351 -8.70 -18.92 -17.39
CA THR A 351 -9.49 -18.30 -18.46
C THR A 351 -10.12 -16.99 -17.99
N ALA A 352 -10.62 -16.94 -16.76
CA ALA A 352 -11.16 -15.72 -16.16
C ALA A 352 -10.10 -14.61 -16.02
N THR A 353 -8.85 -14.96 -15.69
CA THR A 353 -7.74 -14.01 -15.65
C THR A 353 -7.54 -13.33 -16.99
N HIS A 354 -7.51 -14.07 -18.10
CA HIS A 354 -7.40 -13.48 -19.45
C HIS A 354 -8.57 -12.56 -19.77
N MET A 355 -9.79 -12.97 -19.42
CA MET A 355 -10.98 -12.16 -19.67
C MET A 355 -10.94 -10.87 -18.86
N VAL A 356 -10.64 -10.95 -17.56
CA VAL A 356 -10.57 -9.78 -16.68
C VAL A 356 -9.42 -8.86 -17.08
N HIS A 357 -8.26 -9.40 -17.47
CA HIS A 357 -7.15 -8.60 -17.97
C HIS A 357 -7.54 -7.84 -19.25
N LYS A 358 -8.15 -8.50 -20.23
CA LYS A 358 -8.63 -7.85 -21.45
C LYS A 358 -9.64 -6.74 -21.14
N ALA A 359 -10.60 -6.98 -20.26
CA ALA A 359 -11.58 -5.98 -19.85
C ALA A 359 -10.95 -4.78 -19.13
N PHE A 360 -9.94 -5.01 -18.27
CA PHE A 360 -9.17 -3.90 -17.68
C PHE A 360 -8.41 -3.09 -18.72
N ARG A 361 -7.82 -3.72 -19.73
CA ARG A 361 -7.15 -2.99 -20.82
C ARG A 361 -8.13 -2.16 -21.64
N GLU A 362 -9.36 -2.64 -21.87
CA GLU A 362 -10.40 -1.86 -22.52
C GLU A 362 -10.82 -0.64 -21.68
N ALA A 363 -10.88 -0.78 -20.36
CA ALA A 363 -11.30 0.29 -19.44
C ALA A 363 -10.19 1.29 -19.10
N LEU A 364 -8.95 0.83 -18.94
CA LEU A 364 -7.79 1.61 -18.48
C LEU A 364 -6.79 1.96 -19.61
N GLY A 365 -6.96 1.36 -20.78
CA GLY A 365 -6.04 1.46 -21.90
C GLY A 365 -4.96 0.36 -21.93
N ASP A 366 -4.21 0.32 -23.03
CA ASP A 366 -3.22 -0.73 -23.32
C ASP A 366 -2.02 -0.78 -22.37
N THR A 367 -1.84 0.24 -21.53
CA THR A 367 -0.77 0.31 -20.53
C THR A 367 -1.05 -0.52 -19.27
N ALA A 368 -2.24 -1.10 -19.13
CA ALA A 368 -2.55 -2.06 -18.06
C ALA A 368 -1.88 -3.43 -18.33
N THR A 369 -0.56 -3.44 -18.42
CA THR A 369 0.24 -4.64 -18.65
C THR A 369 0.31 -5.49 -17.39
N GLN A 370 0.33 -6.81 -17.55
CA GLN A 370 0.48 -7.75 -16.45
C GLN A 370 1.84 -7.56 -15.76
N ALA A 371 1.82 -7.52 -14.43
CA ALA A 371 2.97 -7.50 -13.54
C ALA A 371 3.12 -8.79 -12.72
N GLY A 372 2.06 -9.61 -12.65
CA GLY A 372 2.01 -10.84 -11.87
C GLY A 372 0.64 -11.51 -11.97
N SER A 373 0.59 -12.83 -11.78
CA SER A 373 -0.64 -13.60 -11.83
C SER A 373 -0.52 -14.86 -10.96
N GLU A 374 -1.61 -15.24 -10.30
CA GLU A 374 -1.77 -16.55 -9.67
C GLU A 374 -3.19 -17.06 -9.92
N ASN A 375 -3.31 -18.22 -10.56
CA ASN A 375 -4.55 -18.92 -10.84
C ASN A 375 -4.61 -20.17 -9.94
N ALA A 376 -5.51 -20.15 -8.96
CA ALA A 376 -5.72 -21.22 -8.01
C ALA A 376 -7.13 -21.82 -8.19
N PRO A 377 -7.44 -22.97 -7.58
CA PRO A 377 -8.81 -23.48 -7.57
C PRO A 377 -9.77 -22.43 -7.02
N GLY A 378 -10.79 -22.07 -7.82
CA GLY A 378 -11.89 -21.19 -7.41
C GLY A 378 -11.56 -19.70 -7.35
N ARG A 379 -10.29 -19.30 -7.54
CA ARG A 379 -9.88 -17.90 -7.40
C ARG A 379 -8.66 -17.56 -8.25
N PHE A 380 -8.51 -16.27 -8.55
CA PHE A 380 -7.25 -15.75 -9.08
C PHE A 380 -6.92 -14.40 -8.47
N ARG A 381 -5.64 -14.06 -8.55
CA ARG A 381 -5.16 -12.68 -8.38
C ARG A 381 -4.37 -12.27 -9.59
N PHE A 382 -4.53 -11.01 -9.97
CA PHE A 382 -3.93 -10.44 -11.15
C PHE A 382 -3.36 -9.06 -10.83
N ASP A 383 -2.07 -8.90 -11.12
CA ASP A 383 -1.33 -7.67 -10.89
C ASP A 383 -1.13 -6.97 -12.23
N PHE A 384 -1.42 -5.67 -12.27
CA PHE A 384 -1.29 -4.86 -13.48
C PHE A 384 -0.75 -3.47 -13.19
N SER A 385 -0.12 -2.89 -14.19
CA SER A 385 0.35 -1.51 -14.14
C SER A 385 -0.82 -0.54 -14.24
N ALA A 386 -0.96 0.35 -13.28
CA ALA A 386 -1.93 1.45 -13.34
C ALA A 386 -1.41 2.67 -12.57
N THR A 387 -1.73 3.86 -13.10
CA THR A 387 -1.28 5.15 -12.56
C THR A 387 -2.01 5.57 -11.28
N GLY A 388 -3.09 4.89 -10.92
CA GLY A 388 -3.89 5.18 -9.72
C GLY A 388 -4.83 4.04 -9.34
N ALA A 389 -5.61 4.26 -8.28
CA ALA A 389 -6.64 3.33 -7.85
C ALA A 389 -7.73 3.19 -8.90
N VAL A 390 -8.23 1.97 -9.10
CA VAL A 390 -9.35 1.74 -10.02
C VAL A 390 -10.64 2.21 -9.34
N PRO A 391 -11.42 3.12 -9.96
CA PRO A 391 -12.70 3.53 -9.40
C PRO A 391 -13.65 2.33 -9.22
N GLY A 392 -14.40 2.31 -8.12
CA GLY A 392 -15.34 1.21 -7.84
C GLY A 392 -16.40 1.00 -8.94
N SER A 393 -16.82 2.07 -9.62
CA SER A 393 -17.70 1.96 -10.79
C SER A 393 -17.05 1.21 -11.94
N MET A 394 -15.77 1.46 -12.22
CA MET A 394 -15.04 0.77 -13.27
C MET A 394 -14.79 -0.70 -12.93
N LEU A 395 -14.54 -1.03 -11.66
CA LEU A 395 -14.49 -2.43 -11.22
C LEU A 395 -15.83 -3.14 -11.49
N ALA A 396 -16.95 -2.47 -11.21
CA ALA A 396 -18.27 -3.01 -11.49
C ALA A 396 -18.53 -3.17 -13.00
N ASP A 397 -18.11 -2.21 -13.83
CA ASP A 397 -18.23 -2.27 -15.29
C ASP A 397 -17.40 -3.43 -15.88
N VAL A 398 -16.17 -3.62 -15.38
CA VAL A 398 -15.30 -4.75 -15.77
C VAL A 398 -15.95 -6.08 -15.36
N GLU A 399 -16.44 -6.19 -14.12
CA GLU A 399 -17.14 -7.39 -13.63
C GLU A 399 -18.37 -7.71 -14.49
N ALA A 400 -19.20 -6.70 -14.80
CA ALA A 400 -20.38 -6.87 -15.64
C ALA A 400 -19.99 -7.33 -17.05
N ARG A 401 -19.01 -6.65 -17.67
CA ARG A 401 -18.53 -6.96 -19.01
C ARG A 401 -18.04 -8.40 -19.15
N VAL A 402 -17.26 -8.90 -18.19
CA VAL A 402 -16.77 -10.28 -18.26
C VAL A 402 -17.89 -11.30 -18.05
N ASN A 403 -18.84 -11.03 -17.14
CA ASN A 403 -19.97 -11.94 -16.93
C ASN A 403 -20.94 -11.95 -18.13
N ASP A 404 -21.11 -10.83 -18.84
CA ASP A 404 -21.87 -10.80 -20.11
C ASP A 404 -21.22 -11.71 -21.16
N LEU A 405 -19.88 -11.70 -21.25
CA LEU A 405 -19.14 -12.56 -22.18
C LEU A 405 -19.15 -14.02 -21.76
N VAL A 406 -19.16 -14.31 -20.46
CA VAL A 406 -19.42 -15.66 -19.93
C VAL A 406 -20.79 -16.16 -20.38
N LEU A 407 -21.83 -15.32 -20.27
CA LEU A 407 -23.19 -15.67 -20.73
C LEU A 407 -23.27 -15.85 -22.25
N ALA A 408 -22.41 -15.17 -23.02
CA ALA A 408 -22.29 -15.35 -24.47
C ALA A 408 -21.63 -16.69 -24.87
N ASP A 409 -21.05 -17.43 -23.92
CA ASP A 409 -20.46 -18.75 -24.10
C ASP A 409 -19.46 -18.84 -25.28
N LEU A 410 -18.60 -17.82 -25.39
CA LEU A 410 -17.50 -17.75 -26.35
C LEU A 410 -16.64 -19.02 -26.29
N GLY A 411 -16.29 -19.58 -27.45
CA GLY A 411 -15.38 -20.71 -27.56
C GLY A 411 -13.95 -20.31 -27.20
N VAL A 412 -13.23 -21.19 -26.51
CA VAL A 412 -11.82 -20.99 -26.17
C VAL A 412 -10.97 -21.97 -26.97
N GLN A 413 -9.99 -21.44 -27.71
CA GLN A 413 -9.17 -22.22 -28.64
C GLN A 413 -7.69 -21.99 -28.38
N ALA A 414 -6.89 -23.03 -28.64
CA ALA A 414 -5.45 -23.00 -28.51
C ALA A 414 -4.80 -23.33 -29.85
N GLU A 415 -3.89 -22.47 -30.30
CA GLU A 415 -3.20 -22.63 -31.59
C GLU A 415 -1.68 -22.50 -31.40
N LEU A 416 -0.91 -23.34 -32.10
CA LEU A 416 0.55 -23.28 -32.12
C LEU A 416 1.03 -22.60 -33.39
N MET A 417 1.52 -21.37 -33.24
CA MET A 417 1.96 -20.52 -34.35
C MET A 417 3.35 -19.94 -34.10
N THR A 418 3.95 -19.32 -35.11
CA THR A 418 5.18 -18.54 -34.96
C THR A 418 4.92 -17.24 -34.20
N GLN A 419 5.97 -16.62 -33.66
CA GLN A 419 5.82 -15.32 -32.99
C GLN A 419 5.33 -14.22 -33.94
N GLU A 420 5.66 -14.29 -35.23
CA GLU A 420 5.23 -13.33 -36.26
C GLU A 420 3.73 -13.48 -36.53
N GLU A 421 3.27 -14.71 -36.81
CA GLU A 421 1.84 -15.01 -36.99
C GLU A 421 1.00 -14.59 -35.77
N ALA A 422 1.51 -14.82 -34.55
CA ALA A 422 0.82 -14.40 -33.33
C ALA A 422 0.65 -12.88 -33.23
N ARG A 423 1.70 -12.12 -33.58
CA ARG A 423 1.65 -10.65 -33.59
C ARG A 423 0.68 -10.14 -34.65
N ASP A 424 0.72 -10.71 -35.84
CA ASP A 424 -0.17 -10.33 -36.95
C ASP A 424 -1.64 -10.65 -36.64
N ALA A 425 -1.88 -11.73 -35.89
CA ALA A 425 -3.21 -12.10 -35.40
C ALA A 425 -3.71 -11.23 -34.24
N GLY A 426 -2.93 -10.24 -33.79
CA GLY A 426 -3.26 -9.33 -32.70
C GLY A 426 -3.11 -9.95 -31.31
N ALA A 427 -2.37 -11.06 -31.18
CA ALA A 427 -2.15 -11.70 -29.89
C ALA A 427 -1.27 -10.83 -28.99
N MET A 428 -1.70 -10.66 -27.75
CA MET A 428 -0.90 -10.00 -26.73
C MET A 428 0.26 -10.93 -26.32
N ALA A 429 1.48 -10.40 -26.39
CA ALA A 429 2.64 -11.01 -25.74
C ALA A 429 2.79 -10.44 -24.32
N LEU A 430 3.05 -11.29 -23.34
CA LEU A 430 3.35 -10.87 -21.99
C LEU A 430 4.82 -10.40 -21.92
N PHE A 431 5.04 -9.22 -21.37
CA PHE A 431 6.38 -8.63 -21.28
C PHE A 431 7.25 -9.40 -20.27
N GLY A 432 8.44 -9.84 -20.69
CA GLY A 432 9.46 -10.42 -19.80
C GLY A 432 9.71 -11.92 -19.96
N GLU A 433 8.85 -12.65 -20.69
CA GLU A 433 9.07 -14.08 -20.97
C GLU A 433 9.89 -14.30 -22.24
N LYS A 434 10.82 -15.26 -22.18
CA LYS A 434 11.56 -15.72 -23.37
C LYS A 434 10.73 -16.81 -24.05
N TYR A 435 10.03 -16.42 -25.10
CA TYR A 435 9.31 -17.35 -25.96
C TYR A 435 10.26 -18.07 -26.92
N GLY A 436 9.98 -19.35 -27.19
CA GLY A 436 10.62 -20.10 -28.27
C GLY A 436 10.12 -19.65 -29.65
N ASP A 437 10.64 -20.26 -30.72
CA ASP A 437 10.27 -19.91 -32.10
C ASP A 437 8.77 -20.18 -32.41
N ARG A 438 8.17 -21.13 -31.70
CA ARG A 438 6.73 -21.40 -31.71
C ARG A 438 6.11 -21.05 -30.36
N VAL A 439 4.95 -20.41 -30.42
CA VAL A 439 4.19 -19.97 -29.26
C VAL A 439 2.78 -20.55 -29.30
N ARG A 440 2.25 -20.83 -28.11
CA ARG A 440 0.86 -21.25 -27.95
C ARG A 440 0.02 -20.01 -27.67
N VAL A 441 -0.97 -19.76 -28.53
CA VAL A 441 -1.89 -18.63 -28.41
C VAL A 441 -3.26 -19.16 -28.00
N ILE A 442 -3.82 -18.53 -26.97
CA ILE A 442 -5.16 -18.79 -26.47
C ILE A 442 -6.08 -17.67 -26.92
N SER A 443 -7.17 -18.06 -27.57
CA SER A 443 -8.21 -17.17 -28.07
C SER A 443 -9.50 -17.42 -27.30
N VAL A 444 -10.13 -16.36 -26.79
CA VAL A 444 -11.49 -16.40 -26.19
C VAL A 444 -12.43 -15.69 -27.16
N GLY A 445 -13.05 -16.47 -28.03
CA GLY A 445 -13.71 -15.97 -29.24
C GLY A 445 -12.79 -15.06 -30.06
N ASP A 446 -13.38 -14.06 -30.71
CA ASP A 446 -12.62 -12.99 -31.38
C ASP A 446 -12.27 -11.83 -30.44
N TRP A 447 -12.56 -11.95 -29.15
CA TRP A 447 -12.47 -10.84 -28.21
C TRP A 447 -11.10 -10.71 -27.56
N ALA A 448 -10.51 -11.83 -27.13
CA ALA A 448 -9.19 -11.85 -26.49
C ALA A 448 -8.28 -12.88 -27.15
N ARG A 449 -7.01 -12.53 -27.35
CA ARG A 449 -5.95 -13.41 -27.87
C ARG A 449 -4.66 -13.14 -27.12
N GLU A 450 -4.06 -14.17 -26.54
CA GLU A 450 -2.88 -14.03 -25.69
C GLU A 450 -1.97 -15.24 -25.78
N LEU A 451 -0.65 -15.02 -25.72
CA LEU A 451 0.32 -16.09 -25.60
C LEU A 451 0.23 -16.72 -24.20
N CYS A 452 -0.20 -17.98 -24.11
CA CYS A 452 -0.33 -18.67 -22.84
C CYS A 452 -0.07 -20.18 -22.96
N GLY A 453 0.83 -20.68 -22.09
CA GLY A 453 1.15 -22.10 -21.95
C GLY A 453 0.22 -22.84 -20.97
N GLY A 454 -0.73 -22.17 -20.33
CA GLY A 454 -1.58 -22.78 -19.32
C GLY A 454 -2.71 -23.65 -19.86
N THR A 455 -3.41 -24.29 -18.91
CA THR A 455 -4.67 -25.00 -19.18
C THR A 455 -5.85 -24.03 -19.12
N HIS A 456 -6.83 -24.20 -20.00
CA HIS A 456 -7.99 -23.31 -20.11
C HIS A 456 -9.29 -24.09 -20.15
N ALA A 457 -10.37 -23.44 -19.73
CA ALA A 457 -11.71 -23.95 -19.96
C ALA A 457 -12.00 -23.92 -21.46
N GLY A 458 -12.79 -24.87 -21.97
CA GLY A 458 -13.07 -24.97 -23.41
C GLY A 458 -14.04 -23.90 -23.92
N ARG A 459 -14.83 -23.30 -23.03
CA ARG A 459 -15.73 -22.18 -23.34
C ARG A 459 -15.87 -21.25 -22.13
N SER A 460 -16.15 -19.98 -22.38
CA SER A 460 -16.35 -18.98 -21.32
C SER A 460 -17.55 -19.28 -20.42
N GLY A 461 -18.62 -19.92 -20.92
CA GLY A 461 -19.77 -20.31 -20.08
C GLY A 461 -19.43 -21.34 -19.01
N GLN A 462 -18.35 -22.10 -19.18
CA GLN A 462 -17.87 -23.06 -18.19
C GLN A 462 -17.26 -22.40 -16.95
N LEU A 463 -16.92 -21.12 -16.99
CA LEU A 463 -16.36 -20.39 -15.85
C LEU A 463 -17.40 -20.22 -14.74
N GLY A 464 -18.68 -20.15 -15.09
CA GLY A 464 -19.72 -19.71 -14.17
C GLY A 464 -19.56 -18.24 -13.80
N VAL A 465 -20.12 -17.83 -12.66
CA VAL A 465 -20.03 -16.43 -12.22
C VAL A 465 -18.60 -16.06 -11.85
N ILE A 466 -18.16 -14.88 -12.29
CA ILE A 466 -16.90 -14.26 -11.88
C ILE A 466 -17.24 -13.12 -10.92
N LYS A 467 -16.61 -13.10 -9.75
CA LYS A 467 -16.80 -12.04 -8.75
C LYS A 467 -15.48 -11.38 -8.40
N LEU A 468 -15.36 -10.08 -8.67
CA LEU A 468 -14.24 -9.27 -8.19
C LEU A 468 -14.47 -8.94 -6.72
N LEU A 469 -13.49 -9.25 -5.88
CA LEU A 469 -13.53 -8.96 -4.44
C LEU A 469 -13.10 -7.52 -4.15
N GLY A 470 -12.17 -7.00 -4.95
CA GLY A 470 -11.66 -5.66 -4.82
C GLY A 470 -10.31 -5.49 -5.51
N GLU A 471 -9.76 -4.30 -5.31
CA GLU A 471 -8.49 -3.89 -5.88
C GLU A 471 -7.65 -3.20 -4.81
N SER A 472 -6.33 -3.45 -4.80
CA SER A 472 -5.39 -2.86 -3.84
C SER A 472 -4.02 -2.53 -4.45
N SER A 473 -3.35 -1.51 -3.90
CA SER A 473 -1.95 -1.22 -4.25
C SER A 473 -1.03 -2.26 -3.63
N ILE A 474 -0.17 -2.87 -4.45
CA ILE A 474 0.91 -3.76 -3.98
C ILE A 474 2.31 -3.16 -4.18
N GLY A 475 2.38 -1.97 -4.79
CA GLY A 475 3.60 -1.23 -5.02
C GLY A 475 3.30 0.06 -5.78
N SER A 476 4.33 0.86 -6.00
CA SER A 476 4.18 2.10 -6.76
C SER A 476 3.95 1.78 -8.24
N GLY A 477 2.78 2.16 -8.76
CA GLY A 477 2.38 1.91 -10.15
C GLY A 477 1.85 0.49 -10.42
N ILE A 478 1.67 -0.34 -9.39
CA ILE A 478 1.16 -1.71 -9.52
C ILE A 478 -0.05 -1.90 -8.62
N ARG A 479 -1.13 -2.39 -9.24
CA ARG A 479 -2.44 -2.64 -8.66
C ARG A 479 -2.74 -4.13 -8.76
N ARG A 480 -3.43 -4.68 -7.76
CA ARG A 480 -3.83 -6.09 -7.70
C ARG A 480 -5.33 -6.18 -7.64
N VAL A 481 -5.92 -6.98 -8.52
CA VAL A 481 -7.32 -7.42 -8.42
C VAL A 481 -7.36 -8.85 -7.93
N GLU A 482 -8.25 -9.11 -6.99
CA GLU A 482 -8.57 -10.45 -6.50
C GLU A 482 -9.99 -10.81 -6.88
N ALA A 483 -10.19 -12.05 -7.32
CA ALA A 483 -11.47 -12.50 -7.81
C ALA A 483 -11.72 -13.98 -7.51
N LEU A 484 -13.00 -14.32 -7.40
CA LEU A 484 -13.51 -15.67 -7.30
C LEU A 484 -14.17 -16.07 -8.62
N VAL A 485 -14.16 -17.37 -8.93
CA VAL A 485 -14.74 -17.92 -10.17
C VAL A 485 -15.53 -19.18 -9.88
N GLY A 486 -16.68 -19.32 -10.53
CA GLY A 486 -17.50 -20.52 -10.47
C GLY A 486 -18.12 -20.78 -9.11
N ALA A 487 -17.90 -21.98 -8.55
CA ALA A 487 -18.53 -22.41 -7.32
C ALA A 487 -18.17 -21.52 -6.12
N ASP A 488 -16.90 -21.14 -6.00
CA ASP A 488 -16.41 -20.28 -4.92
C ASP A 488 -17.03 -18.88 -4.96
N ALA A 489 -17.16 -18.31 -6.17
CA ALA A 489 -17.85 -17.03 -6.36
C ALA A 489 -19.34 -17.11 -5.98
N TYR A 490 -20.01 -18.19 -6.38
CA TYR A 490 -21.39 -18.44 -5.97
C TYR A 490 -21.53 -18.59 -4.45
N GLN A 491 -20.67 -19.37 -3.81
CA GLN A 491 -20.68 -19.57 -2.35
C GLN A 491 -20.45 -18.26 -1.60
N PHE A 492 -19.53 -17.43 -2.09
CA PHE A 492 -19.30 -16.08 -1.56
C PHE A 492 -20.56 -15.22 -1.64
N LEU A 493 -21.19 -15.14 -2.82
CA LEU A 493 -22.43 -14.37 -3.01
C LEU A 493 -23.60 -14.89 -2.17
N ALA A 494 -23.73 -16.21 -2.05
CA ALA A 494 -24.75 -16.85 -1.21
C ALA A 494 -24.55 -16.50 0.27
N ARG A 495 -23.30 -16.46 0.74
CA ARG A 495 -22.97 -16.03 2.11
C ARG A 495 -23.30 -14.55 2.34
N GLU A 496 -22.95 -13.67 1.40
CA GLU A 496 -23.30 -12.26 1.46
C GLU A 496 -24.82 -12.05 1.53
N HIS A 497 -25.59 -12.82 0.74
CA HIS A 497 -27.05 -12.78 0.78
C HIS A 497 -27.60 -13.16 2.16
N VAL A 498 -27.05 -14.19 2.81
CA VAL A 498 -27.45 -14.59 4.17
C VAL A 498 -27.12 -13.49 5.19
N LEU A 499 -25.96 -12.85 5.09
CA LEU A 499 -25.58 -11.76 5.99
C LEU A 499 -26.53 -10.56 5.85
N VAL A 500 -26.86 -10.16 4.61
CA VAL A 500 -27.84 -9.11 4.35
C VAL A 500 -29.21 -9.50 4.91
N ALA A 501 -29.65 -10.74 4.70
CA ALA A 501 -30.92 -11.23 5.25
C ALA A 501 -30.97 -11.12 6.79
N GLN A 502 -29.92 -11.53 7.49
CA GLN A 502 -29.80 -11.40 8.94
C GLN A 502 -29.88 -9.93 9.40
N LEU A 503 -29.17 -9.02 8.71
CA LEU A 503 -29.21 -7.60 9.03
C LEU A 503 -30.60 -7.00 8.80
N THR A 504 -31.26 -7.35 7.71
CA THR A 504 -32.64 -6.91 7.43
C THR A 504 -33.63 -7.43 8.45
N GLU A 505 -33.44 -8.65 8.97
CA GLU A 505 -34.27 -9.22 10.03
C GLU A 505 -34.09 -8.48 11.36
N VAL A 506 -32.85 -8.14 11.73
CA VAL A 506 -32.55 -7.39 12.97
C VAL A 506 -33.06 -5.96 12.88
N LEU A 507 -32.83 -5.29 11.75
CA LEU A 507 -33.16 -3.88 11.56
C LEU A 507 -34.60 -3.63 11.11
N LYS A 508 -35.31 -4.70 10.72
CA LYS A 508 -36.70 -4.71 10.24
C LYS A 508 -36.93 -3.76 9.06
N VAL A 509 -36.06 -3.84 8.07
CA VAL A 509 -36.11 -3.05 6.82
C VAL A 509 -35.79 -3.92 5.62
N ARG A 510 -36.11 -3.44 4.40
CA ARG A 510 -35.72 -4.14 3.18
C ARG A 510 -34.22 -3.96 2.90
N PRO A 511 -33.56 -4.85 2.14
CA PRO A 511 -32.13 -4.74 1.82
C PRO A 511 -31.73 -3.36 1.26
N GLU A 512 -32.55 -2.80 0.38
CA GLU A 512 -32.33 -1.48 -0.24
C GLU A 512 -32.38 -0.31 0.76
N GLU A 513 -33.10 -0.47 1.88
CA GLU A 513 -33.26 0.53 2.94
C GLU A 513 -32.19 0.39 4.03
N LEU A 514 -31.39 -0.69 4.00
CA LEU A 514 -30.42 -1.02 5.03
C LEU A 514 -29.39 0.11 5.28
N PRO A 515 -28.78 0.73 4.24
CA PRO A 515 -27.81 1.80 4.47
C PRO A 515 -28.42 3.03 5.13
N GLU A 516 -29.63 3.42 4.73
CA GLU A 516 -30.36 4.54 5.32
C GLU A 516 -30.70 4.24 6.79
N ARG A 517 -31.22 3.04 7.07
CA ARG A 517 -31.56 2.60 8.42
C ARG A 517 -30.36 2.61 9.37
N VAL A 518 -29.20 2.13 8.91
CA VAL A 518 -27.95 2.17 9.68
C VAL A 518 -27.52 3.60 9.95
N ASN A 519 -27.55 4.48 8.94
CA ASN A 519 -27.19 5.88 9.10
C ASN A 519 -28.11 6.60 10.11
N ASP A 520 -29.41 6.31 10.08
CA ASP A 520 -30.37 6.87 11.02
C ASP A 520 -30.16 6.38 12.44
N LEU A 521 -29.82 5.09 12.64
CA LEU A 521 -29.46 4.57 13.95
C LEU A 521 -28.20 5.23 14.49
N LEU A 522 -27.17 5.43 13.67
CA LEU A 522 -25.95 6.13 14.05
C LEU A 522 -26.22 7.60 14.43
N LYS A 523 -27.09 8.29 13.68
CA LYS A 523 -27.52 9.67 14.01
C LYS A 523 -28.26 9.71 15.35
N ARG A 524 -29.18 8.78 15.59
CA ARG A 524 -29.94 8.69 16.84
C ARG A 524 -29.05 8.36 18.03
N LEU A 525 -28.07 7.47 17.85
CA LEU A 525 -27.10 7.11 18.87
C LEU A 525 -26.31 8.35 19.32
N ARG A 526 -25.73 9.09 18.36
CA ARG A 526 -25.00 10.35 18.65
C ARG A 526 -25.89 11.40 19.33
N ALA A 527 -27.16 11.49 18.94
CA ALA A 527 -28.10 12.42 19.56
C ALA A 527 -28.45 12.01 21.01
N ALA A 528 -28.65 10.72 21.25
CA ALA A 528 -28.92 10.18 22.58
C ALA A 528 -27.71 10.36 23.52
N GLU A 529 -26.49 10.10 23.03
CA GLU A 529 -25.25 10.36 23.77
C GLU A 529 -25.15 11.83 24.20
N LYS A 530 -25.41 12.76 23.28
CA LYS A 530 -25.40 14.20 23.57
C LYS A 530 -26.47 14.61 24.59
N GLU A 531 -27.65 14.01 24.54
CA GLU A 531 -28.72 14.29 25.51
C GLU A 531 -28.40 13.71 26.89
N ILE A 532 -27.76 12.53 26.96
CA ILE A 532 -27.26 11.94 28.22
C ILE A 532 -26.27 12.90 28.88
N ASP A 533 -25.31 13.45 28.13
CA ASP A 533 -24.34 14.41 28.65
C ASP A 533 -25.03 15.70 29.13
N ARG A 534 -26.04 16.17 28.40
CA ARG A 534 -26.84 17.33 28.80
C ARG A 534 -27.58 17.09 30.11
N VAL A 535 -28.24 15.95 30.26
CA VAL A 535 -29.00 15.58 31.48
C VAL A 535 -28.05 15.42 32.67
N ARG A 536 -26.88 14.79 32.47
CA ARG A 536 -25.83 14.70 33.50
C ARG A 536 -25.37 16.08 33.97
N MET A 537 -25.14 16.99 33.04
CA MET A 537 -24.73 18.36 33.33
C MET A 537 -25.82 19.15 34.09
N LEU A 538 -27.09 19.05 33.68
CA LEU A 538 -28.21 19.66 34.40
C LEU A 538 -28.36 19.11 35.82
N SER A 539 -28.21 17.79 36.00
CA SER A 539 -28.22 17.15 37.31
C SER A 539 -27.09 17.67 38.21
N LEU A 540 -25.86 17.77 37.70
CA LEU A 540 -24.73 18.34 38.43
C LEU A 540 -24.97 19.79 38.85
N LEU A 541 -25.49 20.63 37.95
CA LEU A 541 -25.78 22.04 38.26
C LEU A 541 -26.94 22.23 39.23
N SER A 542 -27.96 21.37 39.21
CA SER A 542 -29.09 21.46 40.15
C SER A 542 -28.64 21.37 41.63
N ARG A 543 -27.52 20.70 41.90
CA ARG A 543 -26.93 20.55 43.23
C ARG A 543 -26.14 21.78 43.70
N ALA A 544 -25.92 22.78 42.84
CA ALA A 544 -25.14 23.97 43.20
C ALA A 544 -25.76 24.76 44.36
N GLY A 545 -27.10 24.85 44.41
CA GLY A 545 -27.83 25.50 45.50
C GLY A 545 -27.61 24.79 46.83
N GLU A 546 -27.75 23.46 46.86
CA GLU A 546 -27.49 22.65 48.05
C GLU A 546 -26.02 22.78 48.50
N LEU A 547 -25.08 22.68 47.57
CA LEU A 547 -23.64 22.79 47.88
C LEU A 547 -23.29 24.15 48.50
N ALA A 548 -23.89 25.24 48.02
CA ALA A 548 -23.68 26.56 48.61
C ALA A 548 -24.12 26.63 50.09
N THR A 549 -25.16 25.88 50.48
CA THR A 549 -25.61 25.78 51.89
C THR A 549 -24.69 24.93 52.77
N THR A 550 -23.82 24.10 52.18
CA THR A 550 -22.84 23.28 52.92
C THR A 550 -21.55 24.02 53.29
N ALA A 551 -21.50 25.33 53.00
CA ALA A 551 -20.36 26.17 53.33
C ALA A 551 -20.01 26.09 54.82
N ARG A 552 -18.73 25.89 55.11
CA ARG A 552 -18.18 25.87 56.46
C ARG A 552 -17.39 27.14 56.69
N GLU A 553 -17.48 27.70 57.89
CA GLU A 553 -16.65 28.83 58.26
C GLU A 553 -15.26 28.33 58.70
N VAL A 554 -14.23 28.74 57.97
CA VAL A 554 -12.84 28.36 58.19
C VAL A 554 -12.02 29.64 58.25
N TYR A 555 -11.47 29.97 59.42
CA TYR A 555 -10.67 31.18 59.65
C TYR A 555 -11.38 32.49 59.21
N GLY A 556 -12.71 32.57 59.40
CA GLY A 556 -13.52 33.73 58.98
C GLY A 556 -13.90 33.77 57.49
N VAL A 557 -13.64 32.70 56.74
CA VAL A 557 -13.96 32.54 55.32
C VAL A 557 -14.97 31.42 55.14
N GLN A 558 -16.00 31.63 54.32
CA GLN A 558 -16.93 30.59 53.93
C GLN A 558 -16.29 29.69 52.87
N TYR A 559 -16.06 28.42 53.20
CA TYR A 559 -15.41 27.45 52.32
C TYR A 559 -16.38 26.34 51.89
N VAL A 560 -16.45 26.07 50.59
CA VAL A 560 -17.12 24.90 50.01
C VAL A 560 -16.10 24.07 49.25
N GLY A 561 -15.86 22.85 49.73
CA GLY A 561 -15.07 21.83 49.03
C GLY A 561 -15.96 20.70 48.53
N HIS A 562 -15.94 20.40 47.23
CA HIS A 562 -16.77 19.33 46.67
C HIS A 562 -15.99 18.47 45.66
N PHE A 563 -16.16 17.15 45.76
CA PHE A 563 -15.70 16.20 44.75
C PHE A 563 -16.90 15.71 43.93
N ALA A 564 -16.98 16.15 42.68
CA ALA A 564 -17.99 15.78 41.70
C ALA A 564 -17.46 14.66 40.81
N ASP A 565 -17.59 13.42 41.27
CA ASP A 565 -17.13 12.24 40.52
C ASP A 565 -17.81 12.16 39.14
N GLY A 566 -17.04 11.81 38.11
CA GLY A 566 -17.48 11.76 36.71
C GLY A 566 -17.58 13.12 36.00
N ALA A 567 -17.39 14.26 36.68
CA ALA A 567 -17.52 15.58 36.07
C ALA A 567 -16.27 15.99 35.26
N SER A 568 -16.48 16.49 34.04
CA SER A 568 -15.40 17.02 33.19
C SER A 568 -14.89 18.36 33.72
N GLY A 569 -13.69 18.79 33.30
CA GLY A 569 -13.15 20.09 33.70
C GLY A 569 -14.05 21.29 33.35
N ALA A 570 -14.83 21.20 32.27
CA ALA A 570 -15.80 22.23 31.90
C ALA A 570 -17.00 22.27 32.87
N ASP A 571 -17.46 21.10 33.32
CA ASP A 571 -18.58 20.98 34.28
C ASP A 571 -18.16 21.42 35.68
N VAL A 572 -16.96 21.00 36.12
CA VAL A 572 -16.33 21.43 37.37
C VAL A 572 -16.24 22.95 37.44
N ARG A 573 -15.84 23.60 36.33
CA ARG A 573 -15.77 25.07 36.26
C ARG A 573 -17.14 25.72 36.41
N LYS A 574 -18.16 25.22 35.70
CA LYS A 574 -19.52 25.78 35.79
C LYS A 574 -20.09 25.61 37.19
N LEU A 575 -19.92 24.44 37.81
CA LEU A 575 -20.39 24.16 39.16
C LEU A 575 -19.72 25.08 40.20
N ALA A 576 -18.40 25.23 40.13
CA ALA A 576 -17.66 26.12 41.04
C ALA A 576 -18.15 27.59 40.96
N LEU A 577 -18.42 28.07 39.74
CA LEU A 577 -18.92 29.42 39.52
C LEU A 577 -20.36 29.61 40.00
N ASP A 578 -21.25 28.64 39.73
CA ASP A 578 -22.65 28.71 40.18
C ASP A 578 -22.73 28.68 41.70
N VAL A 579 -22.01 27.75 42.37
CA VAL A 579 -21.93 27.69 43.83
C VAL A 579 -21.43 29.02 44.39
N ARG A 580 -20.33 29.59 43.86
CA ARG A 580 -19.81 30.90 44.31
C ARG A 580 -20.87 32.01 44.16
N SER A 581 -21.62 32.01 43.07
CA SER A 581 -22.63 33.06 42.80
C SER A 581 -23.80 33.04 43.78
N ARG A 582 -24.05 31.88 44.42
CA ARG A 582 -25.13 31.68 45.39
C ARG A 582 -24.67 31.90 46.84
N MET A 583 -23.38 32.11 47.07
CA MET A 583 -22.85 32.43 48.40
C MET A 583 -23.00 33.93 48.70
N PRO A 584 -23.16 34.33 49.98
CA PRO A 584 -23.25 35.73 50.37
C PRO A 584 -22.04 36.55 49.90
N SER A 585 -22.28 37.72 49.31
CA SER A 585 -21.23 38.57 48.75
C SER A 585 -20.50 39.44 49.80
N ASP A 586 -21.10 39.60 50.98
CA ASP A 586 -20.62 40.43 52.09
C ASP A 586 -19.57 39.72 52.97
N ARG A 587 -19.35 38.41 52.77
CA ARG A 587 -18.37 37.60 53.50
C ARG A 587 -17.33 37.01 52.55
N PRO A 588 -16.05 36.90 52.95
CA PRO A 588 -15.06 36.15 52.17
C PRO A 588 -15.52 34.72 51.88
N ALA A 589 -15.52 34.31 50.61
CA ALA A 589 -15.91 32.96 50.18
C ALA A 589 -14.92 32.33 49.21
N VAL A 590 -14.66 31.04 49.39
CA VAL A 590 -13.81 30.20 48.53
C VAL A 590 -14.57 28.92 48.19
N VAL A 591 -14.69 28.63 46.90
CA VAL A 591 -15.28 27.39 46.38
C VAL A 591 -14.18 26.60 45.68
N SER A 592 -14.01 25.34 46.06
CA SER A 592 -13.09 24.39 45.44
C SER A 592 -13.87 23.16 44.99
N VAL A 593 -13.91 22.93 43.67
CA VAL A 593 -14.57 21.77 43.08
C VAL A 593 -13.52 20.95 42.34
N ILE A 594 -13.49 19.64 42.62
CA ILE A 594 -12.68 18.67 41.90
C ILE A 594 -13.63 17.72 41.18
N GLY A 595 -13.37 17.41 39.92
CA GLY A 595 -14.03 16.33 39.20
C GLY A 595 -13.01 15.37 38.60
N ALA A 596 -13.45 14.19 38.21
CA ALA A 596 -12.61 13.19 37.57
C ALA A 596 -13.34 12.53 36.41
N THR A 597 -12.70 12.49 35.25
CA THR A 597 -13.18 11.73 34.08
C THR A 597 -12.05 10.78 33.66
N ASP A 598 -12.36 9.48 33.54
CA ASP A 598 -11.38 8.44 33.20
C ASP A 598 -10.11 8.47 34.07
N GLY A 599 -10.26 8.69 35.37
CA GLY A 599 -9.16 8.75 36.33
C GLY A 599 -8.29 10.02 36.28
N LYS A 600 -8.61 10.98 35.39
CA LYS A 600 -7.90 12.26 35.28
C LYS A 600 -8.64 13.35 36.07
N PRO A 601 -8.10 13.82 37.21
CA PRO A 601 -8.74 14.88 37.98
C PRO A 601 -8.56 16.26 37.35
N SER A 602 -9.62 17.07 37.41
CA SER A 602 -9.62 18.50 37.15
C SER A 602 -10.12 19.24 38.38
N VAL A 603 -9.49 20.36 38.72
CA VAL A 603 -9.86 21.21 39.86
C VAL A 603 -10.12 22.63 39.40
N VAL A 604 -11.16 23.25 39.94
CA VAL A 604 -11.42 24.68 39.79
C VAL A 604 -11.64 25.29 41.16
N ILE A 605 -10.95 26.41 41.39
CA ILE A 605 -11.15 27.24 42.57
C ILE A 605 -11.68 28.60 42.14
N ALA A 606 -12.76 29.03 42.80
CA ALA A 606 -13.36 30.33 42.59
C ALA A 606 -13.49 31.06 43.93
N VAL A 607 -13.08 32.32 43.97
CA VAL A 607 -13.17 33.18 45.16
C VAL A 607 -14.02 34.41 44.84
N ASN A 608 -14.69 34.98 45.85
CA ASN A 608 -15.46 36.22 45.70
C ASN A 608 -14.61 37.47 46.03
N ASP A 609 -15.18 38.65 45.80
CA ASP A 609 -14.46 39.92 45.97
C ASP A 609 -14.01 40.19 47.40
N ALA A 610 -14.83 39.83 48.39
CA ALA A 610 -14.48 39.92 49.80
C ALA A 610 -13.26 39.03 50.16
N ALA A 611 -13.19 37.81 49.60
CA ALA A 611 -12.02 36.94 49.77
C ALA A 611 -10.76 37.50 49.11
N ARG A 612 -10.88 38.13 47.93
CA ARG A 612 -9.76 38.81 47.28
C ARG A 612 -9.26 40.00 48.08
N GLN A 613 -10.17 40.82 48.62
CA GLN A 613 -9.82 41.94 49.51
C GLN A 613 -9.16 41.44 50.81
N ALA A 614 -9.57 40.27 51.31
CA ALA A 614 -8.94 39.57 52.43
C ALA A 614 -7.57 38.96 52.07
N GLY A 615 -7.15 38.98 50.80
CA GLY A 615 -5.81 38.59 50.35
C GLY A 615 -5.72 37.16 49.83
N LEU A 616 -6.86 36.51 49.57
CA LEU A 616 -6.92 35.18 48.96
C LEU A 616 -6.90 35.27 47.43
N SER A 617 -6.21 34.36 46.77
CA SER A 617 -6.14 34.25 45.31
C SER A 617 -6.54 32.83 44.88
N ALA A 618 -7.48 32.71 43.95
CA ALA A 618 -7.81 31.42 43.35
C ALA A 618 -6.57 30.79 42.67
N GLY A 619 -5.72 31.61 42.05
CA GLY A 619 -4.49 31.18 41.39
C GLY A 619 -3.46 30.56 42.33
N SER A 620 -3.34 31.06 43.57
CA SER A 620 -2.44 30.46 44.57
C SER A 620 -3.03 29.16 45.16
N LEU A 621 -4.32 29.17 45.46
CA LEU A 621 -5.01 28.01 46.04
C LEU A 621 -5.10 26.83 45.05
N VAL A 622 -5.30 27.08 43.75
CA VAL A 622 -5.43 26.00 42.77
C VAL A 622 -4.11 25.27 42.56
N LYS A 623 -2.98 25.95 42.73
CA LYS A 623 -1.65 25.32 42.69
C LYS A 623 -1.49 24.29 43.79
N VAL A 624 -1.95 24.61 45.00
CA VAL A 624 -1.96 23.68 46.14
C VAL A 624 -2.79 22.44 45.81
N ALA A 625 -4.00 22.62 45.30
CA ALA A 625 -4.87 21.51 44.93
C ALA A 625 -4.29 20.67 43.78
N ALA A 626 -3.79 21.31 42.71
CA ALA A 626 -3.24 20.62 41.55
C ALA A 626 -1.97 19.84 41.90
N THR A 627 -1.08 20.38 42.75
CA THR A 627 0.09 19.65 43.24
C THR A 627 -0.29 18.42 44.05
N ALA A 628 -1.31 18.50 44.92
CA ALA A 628 -1.82 17.35 45.66
C ALA A 628 -2.39 16.26 44.73
N LEU A 629 -2.98 16.67 43.60
CA LEU A 629 -3.49 15.80 42.54
C LEU A 629 -2.38 15.29 41.59
N GLY A 630 -1.11 15.63 41.83
CA GLY A 630 0.04 15.21 41.00
C GLY A 630 0.19 15.96 39.69
N GLY A 631 -0.25 17.23 39.62
CA GLY A 631 -0.14 18.06 38.43
C GLY A 631 0.04 19.55 38.72
N SER A 632 -0.45 20.38 37.81
CA SER A 632 -0.26 21.83 37.83
C SER A 632 -1.57 22.58 37.54
N GLY A 633 -1.63 23.84 37.99
CA GLY A 633 -2.79 24.69 37.86
C GLY A 633 -2.42 26.17 37.86
N GLY A 634 -3.30 26.99 37.28
CA GLY A 634 -3.11 28.43 37.15
C GLY A 634 -4.39 29.14 36.71
N GLY A 635 -4.38 30.46 36.80
CA GLY A 635 -5.53 31.28 36.45
C GLY A 635 -5.46 32.66 37.10
N LYS A 636 -6.59 33.35 37.07
CA LYS A 636 -6.74 34.69 37.65
C LYS A 636 -7.01 34.59 39.14
N ASP A 637 -6.91 35.72 39.84
CA ASP A 637 -7.14 35.77 41.28
C ASP A 637 -8.58 35.46 41.69
N ASP A 638 -9.56 35.65 40.80
CA ASP A 638 -10.97 35.36 41.05
C ASP A 638 -11.37 33.91 40.71
N VAL A 639 -10.77 33.32 39.67
CA VAL A 639 -11.04 31.96 39.22
C VAL A 639 -9.78 31.35 38.60
N ALA A 640 -9.42 30.15 39.07
CA ALA A 640 -8.29 29.41 38.54
C ALA A 640 -8.60 27.91 38.40
N GLN A 641 -7.88 27.26 37.50
CA GLN A 641 -8.11 25.87 37.13
C GLN A 641 -6.82 25.07 37.07
N GLY A 642 -6.90 23.78 37.30
CA GLY A 642 -5.78 22.87 37.23
C GLY A 642 -6.23 21.44 37.01
N GLY A 643 -5.25 20.54 36.97
CA GLY A 643 -5.50 19.12 36.87
C GLY A 643 -4.29 18.31 37.33
N GLY A 644 -4.43 16.99 37.30
CA GLY A 644 -3.37 16.08 37.69
C GLY A 644 -3.63 14.66 37.19
N THR A 645 -3.00 13.70 37.84
CA THR A 645 -3.07 12.27 37.49
C THR A 645 -3.61 11.41 38.64
N ARG A 646 -3.83 11.99 39.83
CA ARG A 646 -4.21 11.26 41.05
C ARG A 646 -5.59 11.65 41.55
N SER A 647 -6.65 11.11 40.94
CA SER A 647 -8.03 11.40 41.35
C SER A 647 -8.37 10.87 42.75
N ASP A 648 -7.69 9.82 43.21
CA ASP A 648 -7.78 9.26 44.56
C ASP A 648 -7.40 10.27 45.66
N GLN A 649 -6.60 11.29 45.32
CA GLN A 649 -6.16 12.33 46.24
C GLN A 649 -7.14 13.52 46.34
N ALA A 650 -8.30 13.48 45.68
CA ALA A 650 -9.26 14.58 45.70
C ALA A 650 -9.68 15.02 47.12
N PRO A 651 -10.00 14.12 48.07
CA PRO A 651 -10.30 14.54 49.46
C PRO A 651 -9.12 15.23 50.14
N ALA A 652 -7.91 14.72 49.94
CA ALA A 652 -6.69 15.30 50.51
C ALA A 652 -6.37 16.67 49.91
N ALA A 653 -6.59 16.85 48.60
CA ALA A 653 -6.42 18.11 47.90
C ALA A 653 -7.40 19.18 48.42
N LEU A 654 -8.68 18.85 48.61
CA LEU A 654 -9.67 19.77 49.20
C LEU A 654 -9.29 20.19 50.63
N ALA A 655 -8.80 19.26 51.45
CA ALA A 655 -8.34 19.56 52.82
C ALA A 655 -7.05 20.40 52.85
N GLN A 656 -6.20 20.29 51.83
CA GLN A 656 -5.01 21.14 51.71
C GLN A 656 -5.37 22.56 51.30
N VAL A 657 -6.35 22.75 50.42
CA VAL A 657 -6.89 24.08 50.08
C VAL A 657 -7.45 24.76 51.33
N GLU A 658 -8.23 24.04 52.13
CA GLU A 658 -8.77 24.56 53.40
C GLU A 658 -7.66 25.06 54.34
N ARG A 659 -6.59 24.29 54.52
CA ARG A 659 -5.43 24.70 55.31
C ARG A 659 -4.67 25.88 54.72
N ALA A 660 -4.57 25.94 53.39
CA ALA A 660 -3.90 27.03 52.69
C ALA A 660 -4.63 28.38 52.85
N ILE A 661 -5.96 28.37 52.98
CA ILE A 661 -6.74 29.57 53.32
C ILE A 661 -6.28 30.13 54.67
N GLY A 662 -6.16 29.28 55.70
CA GLY A 662 -5.69 29.69 57.03
C GLY A 662 -4.26 30.23 57.03
N ALA A 663 -3.35 29.56 56.33
CA ALA A 663 -1.95 29.99 56.22
C ALA A 663 -1.82 31.37 55.52
N ALA A 664 -2.61 31.60 54.46
CA ALA A 664 -2.61 32.87 53.75
C ALA A 664 -3.07 34.03 54.64
N LEU A 665 -4.14 33.83 55.41
CA LEU A 665 -4.67 34.85 56.32
C LEU A 665 -3.76 35.11 57.54
N ALA A 666 -3.16 34.06 58.12
CA ALA A 666 -2.23 34.18 59.24
C ALA A 666 -0.96 34.97 58.86
N SER A 667 -0.43 34.74 57.65
CA SER A 667 0.76 35.45 57.14
C SER A 667 0.55 36.95 56.95
N ARG A 668 -0.71 37.40 56.84
CA ARG A 668 -1.11 38.80 56.70
C ARG A 668 -1.38 39.46 58.05
N ALA A 669 -1.88 38.74 59.05
CA ALA A 669 -2.05 39.27 60.41
C ALA A 669 -0.70 39.52 61.13
N SER A 670 0.39 38.91 60.66
CA SER A 670 1.76 39.11 61.15
C SER A 670 2.54 40.21 60.41
N ARG A 671 1.96 40.86 59.39
CA ARG A 671 2.51 42.03 58.69
C ARG A 671 1.66 43.25 59.02
#